data_AF-A0A3D0RNT8-F1
#
_entry.id   AF-A0A3D0RNT8-F1
#
_cell.length_a   1.000
_cell.length_b   1.000
_cell.length_c   1.000
_cell.angle_alpha   90.00
_cell.angle_beta   90.00
_cell.angle_gamma   90.00
#
_symmetry.space_group_name_H-M   'P 1'
#
loop_
_entity.id
_entity.type
_entity.pdbx_description
1 polymer ?
#
loop_
_entity_poly.entity_id
_entity_poly.type
_entity_poly.pdbx_seq_one_letter_code
_entity_poly.pdbx_strand_id
1 'polypeptide(L)'
;VEEITVPEILEQAPEGTEIVVVNEEGEAEPLATEEAAEIISNSDPMWCPEGVNPGGVGCTPPFSDFASLLIELNGGSYTGNGVIWVEDGYDGNDNAQIEFDGNVLTNLSNNNLTINGGWDGVHGGGNITGTSSLDVSMVFVNWNGNITLNDLDINATDGAGFGLFVSNTGNIALDNVSVNGTTTNSFGFGDGAVIDTTGNVNITESEFNNNATNGLQVESGGTVTLETVSASNNTLTGAFIDTCIYNNVSGLCDGNGSVTITSGTTNVFNNNSFTGLIVDSGGGITINNTEANGNDLDGALLTSADDNGTGNVNISDSEFSDNQNGYGLDVLTDGNIDLDNVTVNNNGTGAVLGSTYGTGYVNINDSTFGDSDTTGNTWTGLHIDSGSTITLNNVIASYNGTNGAYLDAVGDITVTDSQFNDNVHFNFPQDPGLYATSNGGNITLTNVVANNNQFGAGVVLLTNGTGNVSVSDTSQFNGNGTFGIQAKTYDGDITLTDVEASNNASKGAYLNAYGSGNVFITGGDFVENGSYGIYATSSQGEVNVEDVTVTGNNITKFGAFLSGLNVFVSDSIFQSNTEAGLVIVAKEQVDLVNVTADQNGVNGVEVYTSQTNGCIKSEDDVINIAVNVDGGTYTNNGEYGLVVVPGPEGTLVFVNPATFGGNGLGDYLLDLTAPENCPEKEPSEPKPPTKPNNVVQVPFTGGTPVEQDCDLFSNTILELPNGTWIKVGCPFEGFSNLEGVLEEDLPSSLGAGVEFVAGISTSLTDGEGNTILNEDGTVTITFQIPEDSRARSYSVLFWDETLNDGAGGWVKLPVYEFGTSFPLHPDNPEDGRTIISGVQRVGDTITLTVDFSGVFVLVTP
;
A
#
# COMPACT_ATOMS: atom_id res chain seq x y z
N VAL A 1 34.84 -19.64 -35.16
CA VAL A 1 35.27 -20.12 -36.49
C VAL A 1 36.78 -19.95 -36.53
N GLU A 2 37.54 -20.88 -37.08
CA GLU A 2 39.02 -20.77 -37.13
C GLU A 2 39.38 -19.54 -37.97
N GLU A 3 40.17 -18.60 -37.42
CA GLU A 3 40.57 -17.37 -38.10
C GLU A 3 41.28 -17.70 -39.42
N ILE A 4 40.83 -17.09 -40.50
CA ILE A 4 41.49 -17.19 -41.81
C ILE A 4 42.74 -16.32 -41.74
N THR A 5 43.90 -16.94 -41.88
CA THR A 5 45.17 -16.23 -41.80
C THR A 5 45.38 -15.36 -43.06
N VAL A 6 46.13 -14.26 -42.95
CA VAL A 6 46.50 -13.40 -44.09
C VAL A 6 47.00 -14.20 -45.33
N PRO A 7 47.81 -15.27 -45.18
CA PRO A 7 48.17 -16.16 -46.30
C PRO A 7 46.98 -16.85 -46.99
N GLU A 8 45.95 -17.24 -46.25
CA GLU A 8 44.76 -17.93 -46.78
C GLU A 8 43.79 -16.97 -47.47
N ILE A 9 43.75 -15.70 -47.05
CA ILE A 9 43.03 -14.63 -47.76
C ILE A 9 43.73 -14.31 -49.09
N LEU A 10 45.07 -14.24 -49.08
CA LEU A 10 45.89 -13.99 -50.27
C LEU A 10 45.78 -15.14 -51.31
N GLU A 11 45.46 -16.37 -50.88
CA GLU A 11 45.26 -17.53 -51.76
C GLU A 11 43.91 -17.51 -52.50
N GLN A 12 42.95 -16.69 -52.06
CA GLN A 12 41.63 -16.52 -52.69
C GLN A 12 41.61 -15.43 -53.79
N ALA A 13 42.69 -14.64 -53.93
CA ALA A 13 42.80 -13.63 -54.97
C ALA A 13 42.98 -14.27 -56.37
N PRO A 14 42.28 -13.78 -57.43
CA PRO A 14 42.44 -14.30 -58.79
C PRO A 14 43.91 -14.27 -59.26
N GLU A 15 44.36 -15.31 -59.96
CA GLU A 15 45.71 -15.38 -60.54
C GLU A 15 46.01 -14.11 -61.36
N GLY A 16 47.01 -13.33 -60.92
CA GLY A 16 47.45 -12.09 -61.57
C GLY A 16 46.95 -10.79 -60.93
N THR A 17 46.25 -10.85 -59.80
CA THR A 17 45.91 -9.66 -58.99
C THR A 17 47.16 -9.18 -58.24
N GLU A 18 47.64 -7.97 -58.52
CA GLU A 18 48.75 -7.34 -57.80
C GLU A 18 48.19 -6.64 -56.56
N ILE A 19 48.46 -7.20 -55.38
CA ILE A 19 48.11 -6.59 -54.09
C ILE A 19 49.31 -5.75 -53.65
N VAL A 20 49.09 -4.45 -53.50
CA VAL A 20 50.12 -3.50 -53.10
C VAL A 20 49.66 -2.86 -51.80
N VAL A 21 50.44 -3.08 -50.74
CA VAL A 21 50.31 -2.33 -49.48
C VAL A 21 51.06 -1.02 -49.68
N VAL A 22 50.49 0.10 -49.24
CA VAL A 22 51.13 1.41 -49.37
C VAL A 22 51.26 2.05 -48.00
N ASN A 23 52.43 2.64 -47.72
CA ASN A 23 52.68 3.38 -46.47
C ASN A 23 52.05 4.79 -46.51
N GLU A 24 52.20 5.54 -45.41
CA GLU A 24 51.62 6.88 -45.23
C GLU A 24 52.10 7.91 -46.28
N GLU A 25 53.24 7.67 -46.95
CA GLU A 25 53.75 8.50 -48.04
C GLU A 25 53.32 8.05 -49.45
N GLY A 26 52.53 6.96 -49.54
CA GLY A 26 52.05 6.38 -50.80
C GLY A 26 53.10 5.53 -51.54
N GLU A 27 54.15 5.09 -50.84
CA GLU A 27 55.15 4.17 -51.38
C GLU A 27 54.74 2.71 -51.15
N ALA A 28 55.03 1.84 -52.11
CA ALA A 28 54.65 0.43 -52.05
C ALA A 28 55.51 -0.34 -51.05
N GLU A 29 54.86 -0.89 -50.02
CA GLU A 29 55.46 -1.77 -49.02
C GLU A 29 55.42 -3.23 -49.47
N PRO A 30 56.55 -3.96 -49.42
CA PRO A 30 56.56 -5.38 -49.74
C PRO A 30 55.74 -6.18 -48.71
N LEU A 31 54.77 -6.98 -49.14
CA LEU A 31 53.87 -7.82 -48.31
C LEU A 31 54.53 -8.72 -47.24
N ALA A 32 55.86 -8.86 -47.24
CA ALA A 32 56.63 -9.63 -46.27
C ALA A 32 57.42 -8.76 -45.29
N THR A 33 57.27 -7.43 -45.32
CA THR A 33 57.84 -6.52 -44.32
C THR A 33 56.94 -6.50 -43.08
N GLU A 34 57.56 -6.27 -41.92
CA GLU A 34 56.85 -6.00 -40.67
C GLU A 34 55.96 -4.75 -40.84
N GLU A 35 56.41 -3.78 -41.62
CA GLU A 35 55.67 -2.57 -42.00
C GLU A 35 54.45 -2.86 -42.88
N ALA A 36 54.54 -3.77 -43.87
CA ALA A 36 53.37 -4.23 -44.61
C ALA A 36 52.42 -5.09 -43.77
N ALA A 37 52.96 -5.84 -42.80
CA ALA A 37 52.17 -6.58 -41.84
C ALA A 37 51.42 -5.64 -40.90
N GLU A 38 52.06 -4.59 -40.36
CA GLU A 38 51.43 -3.53 -39.56
C GLU A 38 50.35 -2.78 -40.36
N ILE A 39 50.62 -2.43 -41.63
CA ILE A 39 49.60 -1.79 -42.49
C ILE A 39 48.42 -2.74 -42.80
N ILE A 40 48.64 -4.05 -42.81
CA ILE A 40 47.58 -5.07 -42.97
C ILE A 40 46.92 -5.44 -41.61
N SER A 41 47.61 -5.23 -40.48
CA SER A 41 47.30 -5.77 -39.15
C SER A 41 46.80 -4.72 -38.14
N ASN A 42 46.61 -3.47 -38.54
CA ASN A 42 46.23 -2.44 -37.58
C ASN A 42 44.78 -2.01 -37.76
N SER A 43 43.91 -2.45 -36.85
CA SER A 43 42.77 -1.62 -36.53
C SER A 43 42.39 -1.73 -35.06
N ASP A 44 42.53 -0.61 -34.36
CA ASP A 44 41.69 -0.09 -33.27
C ASP A 44 42.48 0.54 -32.09
N PRO A 45 41.90 1.52 -31.38
CA PRO A 45 40.73 2.31 -31.78
C PRO A 45 41.09 3.34 -32.87
N MET A 46 40.14 3.63 -33.77
CA MET A 46 40.31 4.61 -34.86
C MET A 46 39.15 5.61 -34.90
N TRP A 47 39.45 6.91 -34.98
CA TRP A 47 38.42 7.94 -35.16
C TRP A 47 38.24 8.30 -36.64
N CYS A 48 37.00 8.44 -37.08
CA CYS A 48 36.63 8.90 -38.41
C CYS A 48 35.56 10.00 -38.34
N PRO A 49 35.54 10.97 -39.26
CA PRO A 49 34.44 11.92 -39.37
C PRO A 49 33.10 11.21 -39.62
N GLU A 50 32.00 11.75 -39.11
CA GLU A 50 30.66 11.19 -39.32
C GLU A 50 30.37 10.99 -40.81
N GLY A 51 29.89 9.79 -41.17
CA GLY A 51 29.60 9.39 -42.55
C GLY A 51 30.82 8.94 -43.37
N VAL A 52 32.00 8.87 -42.76
CA VAL A 52 33.22 8.30 -43.36
C VAL A 52 33.46 6.91 -42.76
N ASN A 53 33.60 5.90 -43.63
CA ASN A 53 33.92 4.54 -43.20
C ASN A 53 35.36 4.47 -42.65
N PRO A 54 35.66 3.49 -41.76
CA PRO A 54 37.00 3.24 -41.23
C PRO A 54 38.09 3.24 -42.30
N GLY A 55 39.21 3.90 -42.04
CA GLY A 55 40.32 4.04 -43.00
C GLY A 55 40.07 5.03 -44.15
N GLY A 56 38.95 5.75 -44.13
CA GLY A 56 38.61 6.78 -45.12
C GLY A 56 39.38 8.09 -44.96
N VAL A 57 39.18 9.02 -45.89
CA VAL A 57 39.84 10.33 -45.86
C VAL A 57 39.39 11.11 -44.62
N GLY A 58 40.37 11.51 -43.80
CA GLY A 58 40.14 12.31 -42.59
C GLY A 58 40.03 11.48 -41.30
N CYS A 59 40.08 10.15 -41.39
CA CYS A 59 40.27 9.30 -40.22
C CYS A 59 41.66 9.47 -39.62
N THR A 60 41.80 9.18 -38.33
CA THR A 60 43.11 9.01 -37.70
C THR A 60 43.82 7.76 -38.27
N PRO A 61 45.14 7.65 -38.11
CA PRO A 61 45.78 6.33 -38.11
C PRO A 61 45.12 5.40 -37.06
N PRO A 62 45.23 4.08 -37.22
CA PRO A 62 44.87 3.13 -36.17
C PRO A 62 45.86 3.23 -35.00
N PHE A 63 45.37 2.97 -33.78
CA PHE A 63 46.21 2.94 -32.57
C PHE A 63 46.29 1.51 -32.02
N SER A 64 46.76 1.34 -30.79
CA SER A 64 46.75 0.06 -30.05
C SER A 64 45.99 0.15 -28.73
N ASP A 65 45.63 1.36 -28.33
CA ASP A 65 44.94 1.68 -27.08
C ASP A 65 44.24 3.04 -27.21
N PHE A 66 43.25 3.31 -26.37
CA PHE A 66 42.53 4.59 -26.36
C PHE A 66 43.44 5.73 -25.93
N ALA A 67 44.40 5.50 -25.04
CA ALA A 67 45.31 6.54 -24.57
C ALA A 67 46.07 7.20 -25.72
N SER A 68 46.56 6.41 -26.67
CA SER A 68 47.29 6.87 -27.87
C SER A 68 46.37 7.59 -28.84
N LEU A 69 45.16 7.08 -29.07
CA LEU A 69 44.13 7.75 -29.88
C LEU A 69 43.78 9.12 -29.29
N LEU A 70 43.53 9.20 -27.98
CA LEU A 70 43.15 10.44 -27.30
C LEU A 70 44.26 11.51 -27.37
N ILE A 71 45.53 11.09 -27.31
CA ILE A 71 46.68 11.99 -27.52
C ILE A 71 46.67 12.58 -28.94
N GLU A 72 46.43 11.75 -29.96
CA GLU A 72 46.34 12.20 -31.36
C GLU A 72 45.14 13.15 -31.57
N LEU A 73 43.97 12.83 -31.01
CA LEU A 73 42.77 13.66 -31.14
C LEU A 73 42.94 15.06 -30.52
N ASN A 74 43.71 15.17 -29.44
CA ASN A 74 44.06 16.44 -28.80
C ASN A 74 45.09 17.25 -29.61
N GLY A 75 46.07 16.57 -30.21
CA GLY A 75 47.15 17.20 -30.98
C GLY A 75 46.80 17.53 -32.43
N GLY A 76 45.78 16.88 -32.98
CA GLY A 76 45.45 16.89 -34.41
C GLY A 76 44.52 17.99 -34.89
N SER A 77 44.19 17.94 -36.19
CA SER A 77 43.27 18.89 -36.86
C SER A 77 41.82 18.38 -36.94
N TYR A 78 41.48 17.36 -36.14
CA TYR A 78 40.17 16.67 -36.18
C TYR A 78 39.08 17.58 -35.61
N THR A 79 37.98 17.74 -36.34
CA THR A 79 36.84 18.60 -35.97
C THR A 79 35.55 18.03 -36.54
N GLY A 80 34.41 18.40 -35.96
CA GLY A 80 33.10 17.92 -36.40
C GLY A 80 32.67 16.65 -35.67
N ASN A 81 31.49 16.15 -36.03
CA ASN A 81 30.97 14.88 -35.50
C ASN A 81 31.88 13.74 -35.95
N GLY A 82 32.05 12.72 -35.12
CA GLY A 82 32.89 11.58 -35.45
C GLY A 82 32.50 10.29 -34.78
N VAL A 83 32.98 9.20 -35.37
CA VAL A 83 32.77 7.83 -34.93
C VAL A 83 34.13 7.23 -34.60
N ILE A 84 34.28 6.68 -33.40
CA ILE A 84 35.40 5.82 -33.04
C ILE A 84 34.98 4.38 -33.32
N TRP A 85 35.77 3.67 -34.12
CA TRP A 85 35.58 2.26 -34.42
C TRP A 85 36.56 1.44 -33.60
N VAL A 86 36.05 0.41 -32.94
CA VAL A 86 36.79 -0.52 -32.09
C VAL A 86 36.54 -1.93 -32.62
N GLU A 87 37.59 -2.74 -32.83
CA GLU A 87 37.41 -4.06 -33.41
C GLU A 87 36.74 -5.03 -32.43
N ASP A 88 36.04 -6.02 -32.96
CA ASP A 88 35.47 -7.15 -32.20
C ASP A 88 36.55 -7.91 -31.40
N GLY A 89 37.78 -7.91 -31.91
CA GLY A 89 38.93 -8.51 -31.25
C GLY A 89 39.59 -7.66 -30.17
N TYR A 90 39.12 -6.44 -29.90
CA TYR A 90 39.74 -5.55 -28.91
C TYR A 90 39.72 -6.19 -27.53
N ASP A 91 40.90 -6.33 -26.93
CA ASP A 91 41.09 -7.01 -25.66
C ASP A 91 41.47 -6.08 -24.50
N GLY A 92 41.28 -4.77 -24.66
CA GLY A 92 41.52 -3.79 -23.58
C GLY A 92 42.99 -3.70 -23.19
N ASN A 93 43.87 -3.27 -24.10
CA ASN A 93 45.26 -2.95 -23.71
C ASN A 93 45.38 -1.59 -22.99
N ASP A 94 44.29 -1.11 -22.38
CA ASP A 94 44.21 0.16 -21.69
C ASP A 94 44.71 -0.02 -20.24
N ASN A 95 45.81 0.62 -19.89
CA ASN A 95 46.40 0.47 -18.54
C ASN A 95 45.85 1.47 -17.51
N ALA A 96 44.86 2.27 -17.91
CA ALA A 96 44.21 3.30 -17.11
C ALA A 96 42.85 3.65 -17.72
N GLN A 97 41.99 4.26 -16.91
CA GLN A 97 40.70 4.84 -17.30
C GLN A 97 40.75 5.54 -18.68
N ILE A 98 39.76 5.24 -19.52
CA ILE A 98 39.56 5.87 -20.83
C ILE A 98 38.76 7.17 -20.62
N GLU A 99 39.45 8.31 -20.63
CA GLU A 99 38.85 9.61 -20.30
C GLU A 99 38.70 10.54 -21.51
N PHE A 100 37.46 10.80 -21.91
CA PHE A 100 37.06 11.83 -22.87
C PHE A 100 36.72 13.14 -22.14
N ASP A 101 37.74 13.94 -21.83
CA ASP A 101 37.55 15.26 -21.23
C ASP A 101 37.43 16.35 -22.30
N GLY A 102 36.26 17.00 -22.37
CA GLY A 102 36.00 18.10 -23.30
C GLY A 102 36.80 19.39 -23.03
N ASN A 103 37.43 19.52 -21.87
CA ASN A 103 38.42 20.57 -21.60
C ASN A 103 39.79 20.27 -22.23
N VAL A 104 40.06 19.00 -22.53
CA VAL A 104 41.25 18.54 -23.26
C VAL A 104 40.93 18.54 -24.75
N LEU A 105 39.89 17.82 -25.17
CA LEU A 105 39.45 17.67 -26.56
C LEU A 105 38.55 18.82 -27.02
N THR A 106 39.00 20.06 -26.81
CA THR A 106 38.21 21.29 -27.09
C THR A 106 37.79 21.47 -28.56
N ASN A 107 38.50 20.83 -29.49
CA ASN A 107 38.22 20.77 -30.92
C ASN A 107 37.02 19.86 -31.26
N LEU A 108 36.70 18.90 -30.39
CA LEU A 108 35.68 17.87 -30.63
C LEU A 108 34.48 18.01 -29.69
N SER A 109 34.66 18.51 -28.46
CA SER A 109 33.66 18.46 -27.39
C SER A 109 32.31 19.13 -27.67
N ASN A 110 32.21 19.99 -28.69
CA ASN A 110 30.95 20.59 -29.15
C ASN A 110 30.23 19.79 -30.24
N ASN A 111 30.75 18.62 -30.61
CA ASN A 111 30.25 17.78 -31.68
C ASN A 111 29.82 16.41 -31.14
N ASN A 112 28.98 15.71 -31.90
CA ASN A 112 28.52 14.38 -31.54
C ASN A 112 29.68 13.38 -31.64
N LEU A 113 29.75 12.49 -30.65
CA LEU A 113 30.70 11.40 -30.61
C LEU A 113 29.94 10.07 -30.57
N THR A 114 30.26 9.19 -31.49
CA THR A 114 29.82 7.80 -31.47
C THR A 114 31.01 6.89 -31.22
N ILE A 115 30.87 5.86 -30.41
CA ILE A 115 31.82 4.76 -30.30
C ILE A 115 31.08 3.49 -30.70
N ASN A 116 31.56 2.83 -31.75
CA ASN A 116 31.04 1.56 -32.26
C ASN A 116 32.07 0.46 -31.98
N GLY A 117 31.72 -0.45 -31.07
CA GLY A 117 32.44 -1.70 -30.89
C GLY A 117 32.02 -2.77 -31.88
N GLY A 118 32.69 -3.92 -31.83
CA GLY A 118 32.37 -5.09 -32.63
C GLY A 118 32.74 -4.97 -34.10
N TRP A 119 33.54 -4.00 -34.51
CA TRP A 119 33.90 -3.81 -35.92
C TRP A 119 34.78 -4.97 -36.44
N ASP A 120 34.57 -5.39 -37.68
CA ASP A 120 35.29 -6.49 -38.32
C ASP A 120 36.75 -6.19 -38.75
N GLY A 121 37.26 -4.98 -38.47
CA GLY A 121 38.60 -4.52 -38.85
C GLY A 121 38.79 -4.22 -40.35
N VAL A 122 37.74 -4.41 -41.17
CA VAL A 122 37.87 -4.27 -42.62
C VAL A 122 37.74 -2.80 -43.03
N HIS A 123 38.87 -2.19 -43.40
CA HIS A 123 38.92 -0.81 -43.87
C HIS A 123 37.98 -0.57 -45.07
N GLY A 124 37.25 0.54 -45.03
CA GLY A 124 36.21 0.89 -46.01
C GLY A 124 34.88 0.17 -45.79
N GLY A 125 34.82 -0.82 -44.90
CA GLY A 125 33.60 -1.47 -44.39
C GLY A 125 33.33 -1.04 -42.95
N GLY A 126 32.06 -0.99 -42.56
CA GLY A 126 31.64 -0.68 -41.17
C GLY A 126 30.75 -1.79 -40.64
N ASN A 127 31.09 -3.05 -40.94
CA ASN A 127 30.28 -4.18 -40.48
C ASN A 127 30.57 -4.45 -39.00
N ILE A 128 29.52 -4.71 -38.24
CA ILE A 128 29.60 -5.13 -36.85
C ILE A 128 29.42 -6.66 -36.79
N THR A 129 30.35 -7.37 -36.16
CA THR A 129 30.37 -8.84 -36.03
C THR A 129 30.19 -9.35 -34.61
N GLY A 130 30.32 -8.47 -33.60
CA GLY A 130 30.22 -8.81 -32.19
C GLY A 130 30.23 -7.57 -31.32
N THR A 131 30.99 -7.60 -30.22
CA THR A 131 31.08 -6.52 -29.22
C THR A 131 32.52 -6.35 -28.79
N SER A 132 33.01 -5.11 -28.64
CA SER A 132 34.38 -4.86 -28.18
C SER A 132 34.49 -4.85 -26.65
N SER A 133 35.51 -5.52 -26.11
CA SER A 133 35.75 -5.58 -24.66
C SER A 133 36.72 -4.49 -24.20
N LEU A 134 36.36 -3.76 -23.16
CA LEU A 134 37.16 -2.72 -22.49
C LEU A 134 37.44 -3.18 -21.06
N ASP A 135 38.69 -3.18 -20.59
CA ASP A 135 39.09 -3.74 -19.29
C ASP A 135 39.22 -2.70 -18.16
N VAL A 136 39.01 -1.44 -18.50
CA VAL A 136 39.07 -0.26 -17.63
C VAL A 136 37.78 0.56 -17.71
N SER A 137 37.59 1.47 -16.76
CA SER A 137 36.45 2.38 -16.76
C SER A 137 36.49 3.35 -17.94
N MET A 138 35.30 3.73 -18.44
CA MET A 138 35.14 4.73 -19.49
C MET A 138 34.44 5.98 -18.94
N VAL A 139 35.00 7.16 -19.24
CA VAL A 139 34.60 8.44 -18.66
C VAL A 139 34.41 9.50 -19.74
N PHE A 140 33.28 10.19 -19.69
CA PHE A 140 33.01 11.37 -20.50
C PHE A 140 32.70 12.55 -19.57
N VAL A 141 33.47 13.62 -19.68
CA VAL A 141 33.28 14.83 -18.86
C VAL A 141 33.41 16.08 -19.71
N ASN A 142 32.65 17.12 -19.36
CA ASN A 142 32.68 18.43 -20.05
C ASN A 142 32.36 18.35 -21.55
N TRP A 143 31.55 17.37 -21.96
CA TRP A 143 31.16 17.19 -23.35
C TRP A 143 29.82 17.88 -23.64
N ASN A 144 29.71 18.61 -24.75
CA ASN A 144 28.49 19.33 -25.13
C ASN A 144 27.69 18.63 -26.23
N GLY A 145 28.35 17.87 -27.10
CA GLY A 145 27.66 17.09 -28.11
C GLY A 145 26.93 15.88 -27.54
N ASN A 146 26.19 15.19 -28.40
CA ASN A 146 25.59 13.91 -28.04
C ASN A 146 26.68 12.83 -27.95
N ILE A 147 26.49 11.85 -27.07
CA ILE A 147 27.34 10.67 -26.95
C ILE A 147 26.50 9.44 -27.30
N THR A 148 27.04 8.58 -28.15
CA THR A 148 26.41 7.31 -28.53
C THR A 148 27.43 6.18 -28.37
N LEU A 149 27.07 5.14 -27.63
CA LEU A 149 27.91 3.95 -27.44
C LEU A 149 27.14 2.74 -27.95
N ASN A 150 27.76 1.97 -28.85
CA ASN A 150 27.15 0.78 -29.43
C ASN A 150 28.09 -0.43 -29.31
N ASP A 151 27.54 -1.59 -28.96
CA ASP A 151 28.22 -2.89 -29.04
C ASP A 151 29.52 -2.97 -28.20
N LEU A 152 29.44 -2.55 -26.93
CA LEU A 152 30.57 -2.50 -26.00
C LEU A 152 30.35 -3.35 -24.75
N ASP A 153 31.41 -4.03 -24.29
CA ASP A 153 31.45 -4.71 -22.99
C ASP A 153 32.53 -4.05 -22.10
N ILE A 154 32.10 -3.26 -21.11
CA ILE A 154 32.96 -2.50 -20.21
C ILE A 154 33.16 -3.29 -18.91
N ASN A 155 34.25 -4.06 -18.88
CA ASN A 155 34.69 -4.90 -17.77
C ASN A 155 35.67 -4.15 -16.85
N ALA A 156 35.22 -3.04 -16.26
CA ALA A 156 36.10 -2.15 -15.49
C ALA A 156 36.65 -2.79 -14.20
N THR A 157 37.94 -3.11 -14.18
CA THR A 157 38.65 -3.69 -13.01
C THR A 157 39.68 -2.76 -12.37
N ASP A 158 39.76 -1.51 -12.85
CA ASP A 158 40.75 -0.50 -12.47
C ASP A 158 40.55 0.11 -11.07
N GLY A 159 39.43 -0.19 -10.41
CA GLY A 159 39.10 0.33 -9.08
C GLY A 159 38.68 1.79 -9.08
N ALA A 160 38.22 2.34 -10.22
CA ALA A 160 37.64 3.69 -10.30
C ALA A 160 36.39 3.83 -9.41
N GLY A 161 35.64 2.74 -9.23
CA GLY A 161 34.39 2.69 -8.49
C GLY A 161 33.14 2.93 -9.34
N PHE A 162 33.30 2.88 -10.66
CA PHE A 162 32.24 2.84 -11.66
C PHE A 162 32.78 2.17 -12.93
N GLY A 163 31.92 1.62 -13.77
CA GLY A 163 32.30 1.12 -15.10
C GLY A 163 32.21 2.19 -16.17
N LEU A 164 31.05 2.84 -16.26
CA LEU A 164 30.79 3.94 -17.19
C LEU A 164 30.39 5.20 -16.41
N PHE A 165 31.07 6.32 -16.66
CA PHE A 165 30.68 7.62 -16.14
C PHE A 165 30.48 8.62 -17.27
N VAL A 166 29.33 9.28 -17.32
CA VAL A 166 29.01 10.30 -18.31
C VAL A 166 28.48 11.53 -17.61
N SER A 167 29.11 12.69 -17.84
CA SER A 167 28.61 14.01 -17.45
C SER A 167 28.70 14.95 -18.65
N ASN A 168 27.56 15.25 -19.27
CA ASN A 168 27.49 16.02 -20.52
C ASN A 168 26.24 16.93 -20.59
N THR A 169 26.09 17.71 -21.67
CA THR A 169 24.85 18.49 -21.92
C THR A 169 23.99 17.98 -23.08
N GLY A 170 24.58 17.17 -23.97
CA GLY A 170 23.88 16.58 -25.11
C GLY A 170 23.18 15.26 -24.77
N ASN A 171 22.45 14.70 -25.72
CA ASN A 171 21.76 13.42 -25.52
C ASN A 171 22.74 12.26 -25.37
N ILE A 172 22.32 11.23 -24.63
CA ILE A 172 23.04 9.96 -24.45
C ILE A 172 22.24 8.84 -25.11
N ALA A 173 22.92 8.00 -25.87
CA ALA A 173 22.37 6.77 -26.42
C ALA A 173 23.32 5.60 -26.14
N LEU A 174 22.81 4.53 -25.53
CA LEU A 174 23.51 3.26 -25.35
C LEU A 174 22.72 2.18 -26.08
N ASP A 175 23.38 1.41 -26.93
CA ASP A 175 22.76 0.29 -27.66
C ASP A 175 23.65 -0.95 -27.56
N ASN A 176 23.15 -2.04 -26.99
CA ASN A 176 23.95 -3.25 -26.76
C ASN A 176 25.25 -2.96 -25.97
N VAL A 177 25.12 -2.26 -24.84
CA VAL A 177 26.23 -1.91 -23.95
C VAL A 177 26.12 -2.70 -22.64
N SER A 178 27.17 -3.43 -22.30
CA SER A 178 27.31 -4.18 -21.05
C SER A 178 28.29 -3.46 -20.11
N VAL A 179 27.86 -3.21 -18.87
CA VAL A 179 28.70 -2.70 -17.78
C VAL A 179 28.43 -3.54 -16.53
N ASN A 180 29.09 -4.70 -16.48
CA ASN A 180 28.81 -5.75 -15.53
C ASN A 180 29.99 -5.96 -14.56
N GLY A 181 29.70 -6.39 -13.33
CA GLY A 181 30.73 -6.88 -12.41
C GLY A 181 31.72 -5.83 -11.91
N THR A 182 31.34 -4.55 -11.86
CA THR A 182 32.21 -3.49 -11.37
C THR A 182 32.52 -3.69 -9.89
N THR A 183 33.75 -3.32 -9.48
CA THR A 183 34.26 -3.58 -8.13
C THR A 183 34.25 -2.34 -7.25
N THR A 184 34.09 -2.52 -5.93
CA THR A 184 34.13 -1.40 -4.99
C THR A 184 35.52 -0.76 -4.93
N ASN A 185 35.60 0.56 -5.03
CA ASN A 185 36.80 1.33 -4.74
C ASN A 185 37.00 1.56 -3.22
N SER A 186 38.07 2.26 -2.85
CA SER A 186 38.41 2.52 -1.44
C SER A 186 37.40 3.39 -0.68
N PHE A 187 36.47 4.04 -1.38
CA PHE A 187 35.42 4.87 -0.82
C PHE A 187 34.06 4.16 -0.77
N GLY A 188 33.98 2.93 -1.29
CA GLY A 188 32.75 2.13 -1.32
C GLY A 188 31.87 2.34 -2.55
N PHE A 189 32.35 3.05 -3.58
CA PHE A 189 31.64 3.17 -4.86
C PHE A 189 31.98 1.99 -5.77
N GLY A 190 31.01 1.44 -6.49
CA GLY A 190 31.18 0.35 -7.44
C GLY A 190 30.00 0.24 -8.40
N ASP A 191 29.59 1.37 -8.98
CA ASP A 191 28.38 1.42 -9.81
C ASP A 191 28.65 0.81 -11.19
N GLY A 192 27.63 0.30 -11.87
CA GLY A 192 27.77 -0.08 -13.28
C GLY A 192 27.95 1.18 -14.14
N ALA A 193 26.85 1.90 -14.39
CA ALA A 193 26.86 3.16 -15.12
C ALA A 193 26.28 4.32 -14.32
N VAL A 194 26.92 5.48 -14.40
CA VAL A 194 26.46 6.76 -13.86
C VAL A 194 26.37 7.76 -15.01
N ILE A 195 25.16 8.24 -15.30
CA ILE A 195 24.86 9.14 -16.41
C ILE A 195 24.21 10.40 -15.86
N ASP A 196 24.85 11.55 -16.05
CA ASP A 196 24.38 12.88 -15.70
C ASP A 196 24.34 13.73 -16.98
N THR A 197 23.14 14.16 -17.38
CA THR A 197 22.97 14.97 -18.58
C THR A 197 21.83 15.96 -18.52
N THR A 198 21.91 17.06 -19.28
CA THR A 198 20.73 17.91 -19.54
C THR A 198 19.89 17.44 -20.73
N GLY A 199 20.41 16.51 -21.54
CA GLY A 199 19.75 15.97 -22.72
C GLY A 199 18.89 14.73 -22.41
N ASN A 200 18.33 14.13 -23.46
CA ASN A 200 17.60 12.86 -23.35
C ASN A 200 18.57 11.68 -23.19
N VAL A 201 18.10 10.61 -22.54
CA VAL A 201 18.82 9.34 -22.40
C VAL A 201 18.01 8.21 -23.03
N ASN A 202 18.59 7.49 -23.97
CA ASN A 202 18.00 6.29 -24.57
C ASN A 202 18.95 5.11 -24.34
N ILE A 203 18.48 4.04 -23.72
CA ILE A 203 19.27 2.84 -23.45
C ILE A 203 18.50 1.65 -23.99
N THR A 204 19.11 0.92 -24.92
CA THR A 204 18.50 -0.22 -25.61
C THR A 204 19.40 -1.45 -25.49
N GLU A 205 18.81 -2.61 -25.26
CA GLU A 205 19.48 -3.92 -25.26
C GLU A 205 20.75 -3.98 -24.37
N SER A 206 20.76 -3.26 -23.24
CA SER A 206 21.96 -3.03 -22.42
C SER A 206 21.89 -3.68 -21.04
N GLU A 207 23.04 -3.98 -20.45
CA GLU A 207 23.18 -4.73 -19.20
C GLU A 207 24.04 -4.02 -18.15
N PHE A 208 23.57 -3.98 -16.91
CA PHE A 208 24.21 -3.35 -15.75
C PHE A 208 24.08 -4.25 -14.50
N ASN A 209 24.52 -5.49 -14.64
CA ASN A 209 24.32 -6.58 -13.68
C ASN A 209 25.55 -6.84 -12.79
N ASN A 210 25.32 -7.43 -11.62
CA ASN A 210 26.37 -7.92 -10.71
C ASN A 210 27.36 -6.83 -10.24
N ASN A 211 26.96 -5.57 -10.22
CA ASN A 211 27.81 -4.46 -9.80
C ASN A 211 27.83 -4.33 -8.28
N ALA A 212 28.96 -3.88 -7.75
CA ALA A 212 29.22 -3.84 -6.31
C ALA A 212 28.56 -2.66 -5.58
N THR A 213 27.83 -1.80 -6.29
CA THR A 213 26.82 -0.88 -5.74
C THR A 213 25.57 -0.87 -6.63
N ASN A 214 25.23 0.22 -7.32
CA ASN A 214 24.05 0.28 -8.18
C ASN A 214 24.37 -0.27 -9.57
N GLY A 215 23.36 -0.79 -10.29
CA GLY A 215 23.52 -1.15 -11.69
C GLY A 215 23.60 0.09 -12.58
N LEU A 216 22.51 0.85 -12.62
CA LEU A 216 22.36 2.02 -13.48
C LEU A 216 21.86 3.23 -12.67
N GLN A 217 22.55 4.36 -12.78
CA GLN A 217 22.10 5.65 -12.27
C GLN A 217 22.01 6.65 -13.42
N VAL A 218 20.84 7.28 -13.57
CA VAL A 218 20.58 8.29 -14.59
C VAL A 218 19.98 9.53 -13.94
N GLU A 219 20.63 10.67 -14.11
CA GLU A 219 20.07 12.00 -13.87
C GLU A 219 19.98 12.72 -15.22
N SER A 220 18.77 13.16 -15.61
CA SER A 220 18.51 13.71 -16.94
C SER A 220 17.59 14.93 -16.91
N GLY A 221 18.01 16.02 -17.56
CA GLY A 221 17.15 17.17 -17.87
C GLY A 221 16.12 16.93 -18.97
N GLY A 222 16.24 15.81 -19.67
CA GLY A 222 15.37 15.37 -20.76
C GLY A 222 14.55 14.15 -20.39
N THR A 223 14.03 13.48 -21.42
CA THR A 223 13.29 12.21 -21.24
C THR A 223 14.26 11.04 -21.12
N VAL A 224 13.89 10.00 -20.35
CA VAL A 224 14.65 8.75 -20.25
C VAL A 224 13.83 7.60 -20.85
N THR A 225 14.43 6.85 -21.76
CA THR A 225 13.84 5.64 -22.36
C THR A 225 14.74 4.44 -22.13
N LEU A 226 14.21 3.37 -21.54
CA LEU A 226 14.86 2.08 -21.40
C LEU A 226 14.08 1.04 -22.23
N GLU A 227 14.78 0.34 -23.12
CA GLU A 227 14.21 -0.74 -23.94
C GLU A 227 15.02 -2.02 -23.85
N THR A 228 14.48 -3.06 -23.20
CA THR A 228 15.16 -4.35 -23.00
C THR A 228 16.47 -4.18 -22.22
N VAL A 229 16.37 -3.52 -21.06
CA VAL A 229 17.50 -3.24 -20.16
C VAL A 229 17.49 -4.19 -18.96
N SER A 230 18.67 -4.66 -18.55
CA SER A 230 18.83 -5.45 -17.33
C SER A 230 19.75 -4.76 -16.33
N ALA A 231 19.35 -4.65 -15.07
CA ALA A 231 20.20 -4.22 -13.96
C ALA A 231 19.89 -5.05 -12.71
N SER A 232 20.38 -6.29 -12.71
CA SER A 232 20.05 -7.34 -11.74
C SER A 232 21.26 -7.79 -10.93
N ASN A 233 21.02 -8.36 -9.75
CA ASN A 233 22.06 -8.90 -8.85
C ASN A 233 23.09 -7.84 -8.40
N ASN A 234 22.69 -6.57 -8.34
CA ASN A 234 23.53 -5.50 -7.81
C ASN A 234 23.40 -5.43 -6.28
N THR A 235 24.46 -5.02 -5.58
CA THR A 235 24.43 -5.02 -4.11
C THR A 235 23.73 -3.80 -3.51
N LEU A 236 23.30 -2.83 -4.34
CA LEU A 236 22.37 -1.76 -3.97
C LEU A 236 21.16 -1.78 -4.92
N THR A 237 20.83 -0.67 -5.58
CA THR A 237 19.64 -0.55 -6.44
C THR A 237 19.95 -1.07 -7.84
N GLY A 238 18.97 -1.71 -8.49
CA GLY A 238 19.09 -2.11 -9.89
C GLY A 238 19.25 -0.90 -10.79
N ALA A 239 18.20 -0.09 -10.91
CA ALA A 239 18.24 1.19 -11.62
C ALA A 239 17.62 2.35 -10.82
N PHE A 240 18.29 3.49 -10.83
CA PHE A 240 17.81 4.77 -10.28
C PHE A 240 17.74 5.81 -11.40
N ILE A 241 16.54 6.32 -11.69
CA ILE A 241 16.28 7.26 -12.78
C ILE A 241 15.63 8.53 -12.23
N ASP A 242 16.31 9.68 -12.40
CA ASP A 242 15.83 10.99 -11.99
C ASP A 242 15.71 11.93 -13.20
N THR A 243 14.48 12.33 -13.53
CA THR A 243 14.18 13.42 -14.48
C THR A 243 13.45 14.59 -13.81
N CYS A 244 13.33 14.53 -12.50
CA CYS A 244 12.63 15.49 -11.67
C CYS A 244 13.53 16.68 -11.30
N ILE A 245 14.83 16.46 -11.10
CA ILE A 245 15.83 17.51 -10.83
C ILE A 245 15.34 18.48 -9.75
N TYR A 246 15.40 18.04 -8.49
CA TYR A 246 14.87 18.80 -7.38
C TYR A 246 15.52 20.18 -7.21
N ASN A 247 14.69 21.19 -7.02
CA ASN A 247 15.14 22.53 -6.69
C ASN A 247 15.68 22.57 -5.25
N ASN A 248 16.97 22.84 -5.09
CA ASN A 248 17.64 22.91 -3.79
C ASN A 248 17.11 23.98 -2.80
N VAL A 249 16.20 24.87 -3.23
CA VAL A 249 15.59 25.90 -2.38
C VAL A 249 14.15 25.53 -1.99
N SER A 250 13.31 25.14 -2.95
CA SER A 250 11.92 24.78 -2.66
C SER A 250 11.75 23.32 -2.25
N GLY A 251 12.70 22.44 -2.60
CA GLY A 251 12.55 21.00 -2.48
C GLY A 251 11.53 20.40 -3.45
N LEU A 252 11.08 21.16 -4.45
CA LEU A 252 10.10 20.74 -5.45
C LEU A 252 10.78 20.30 -6.74
N CYS A 253 10.05 19.51 -7.52
CA CYS A 253 10.45 19.07 -8.85
C CYS A 253 10.50 20.25 -9.83
N ASP A 254 11.64 20.50 -10.49
CA ASP A 254 11.77 21.53 -11.54
C ASP A 254 11.84 20.92 -12.96
N GLY A 255 12.18 19.64 -13.04
CA GLY A 255 12.28 18.84 -14.25
C GLY A 255 10.92 18.52 -14.85
N ASN A 256 10.90 18.21 -16.14
CA ASN A 256 9.68 17.87 -16.90
C ASN A 256 9.87 16.61 -17.76
N GLY A 257 10.98 15.90 -17.58
CA GLY A 257 11.29 14.71 -18.37
C GLY A 257 10.37 13.56 -18.00
N SER A 258 9.81 12.88 -18.99
CA SER A 258 9.07 11.63 -18.77
C SER A 258 10.01 10.43 -18.80
N VAL A 259 9.58 9.34 -18.17
CA VAL A 259 10.32 8.08 -18.12
C VAL A 259 9.50 6.98 -18.78
N THR A 260 10.09 6.29 -19.75
CA THR A 260 9.48 5.17 -20.48
C THR A 260 10.37 3.93 -20.37
N ILE A 261 9.84 2.84 -19.82
CA ILE A 261 10.54 1.57 -19.64
C ILE A 261 9.68 0.49 -20.29
N THR A 262 10.05 0.05 -21.48
CA THR A 262 9.22 -0.85 -22.30
C THR A 262 10.06 -1.95 -22.90
N SER A 263 9.51 -3.11 -23.23
CA SER A 263 10.28 -4.11 -23.96
C SER A 263 9.38 -4.99 -24.83
N GLY A 264 9.88 -5.38 -26.00
CA GLY A 264 9.28 -6.46 -26.79
C GLY A 264 9.47 -7.85 -26.16
N THR A 265 10.39 -7.96 -25.21
CA THR A 265 10.62 -9.13 -24.35
C THR A 265 10.40 -8.75 -22.89
N THR A 266 11.44 -8.33 -22.16
CA THR A 266 11.37 -7.97 -20.74
C THR A 266 12.52 -7.03 -20.33
N ASN A 267 12.22 -5.99 -19.54
CA ASN A 267 13.23 -5.27 -18.73
C ASN A 267 13.38 -5.96 -17.37
N VAL A 268 14.60 -6.10 -16.85
CA VAL A 268 14.86 -6.97 -15.69
C VAL A 268 15.67 -6.25 -14.60
N PHE A 269 15.06 -6.06 -13.43
CA PHE A 269 15.65 -5.38 -12.27
C PHE A 269 15.59 -6.28 -11.02
N ASN A 270 16.00 -7.54 -11.17
CA ASN A 270 15.75 -8.59 -10.19
C ASN A 270 16.94 -8.81 -9.23
N ASN A 271 16.64 -9.36 -8.04
CA ASN A 271 17.62 -9.85 -7.07
C ASN A 271 18.67 -8.82 -6.63
N ASN A 272 18.30 -7.55 -6.58
CA ASN A 272 19.16 -6.50 -6.06
C ASN A 272 19.04 -6.44 -4.53
N SER A 273 20.12 -6.12 -3.83
CA SER A 273 20.12 -6.10 -2.35
C SER A 273 19.44 -4.86 -1.74
N PHE A 274 18.93 -3.94 -2.56
CA PHE A 274 18.03 -2.85 -2.17
C PHE A 274 16.76 -2.90 -3.02
N THR A 275 16.46 -1.86 -3.80
CA THR A 275 15.26 -1.75 -4.63
C THR A 275 15.60 -2.16 -6.07
N GLY A 276 14.67 -2.79 -6.77
CA GLY A 276 14.85 -3.13 -8.18
C GLY A 276 14.94 -1.87 -9.05
N LEU A 277 13.88 -1.08 -9.02
CA LEU A 277 13.71 0.12 -9.86
C LEU A 277 13.25 1.33 -9.03
N ILE A 278 13.96 2.44 -9.12
CA ILE A 278 13.54 3.74 -8.58
C ILE A 278 13.41 4.73 -9.72
N VAL A 279 12.27 5.41 -9.79
CA VAL A 279 12.00 6.46 -10.78
C VAL A 279 11.45 7.70 -10.09
N ASP A 280 12.21 8.80 -10.14
CA ASP A 280 11.76 10.14 -9.77
C ASP A 280 11.59 10.99 -11.04
N SER A 281 10.35 11.06 -11.53
CA SER A 281 10.03 11.66 -12.82
C SER A 281 9.42 13.05 -12.69
N GLY A 282 9.92 14.00 -13.48
CA GLY A 282 9.30 15.32 -13.66
C GLY A 282 8.09 15.32 -14.60
N GLY A 283 7.82 14.21 -15.29
CA GLY A 283 6.66 13.99 -16.14
C GLY A 283 6.05 12.61 -15.94
N GLY A 284 5.18 12.17 -16.85
CA GLY A 284 4.55 10.85 -16.75
C GLY A 284 5.52 9.67 -16.81
N ILE A 285 5.10 8.55 -16.25
CA ILE A 285 5.85 7.28 -16.21
C ILE A 285 5.06 6.23 -17.02
N THR A 286 5.74 5.52 -17.91
CA THR A 286 5.16 4.37 -18.63
C THR A 286 6.06 3.15 -18.47
N ILE A 287 5.49 2.05 -17.95
CA ILE A 287 6.17 0.78 -17.75
C ILE A 287 5.41 -0.33 -18.47
N ASN A 288 6.11 -1.14 -19.27
CA ASN A 288 5.55 -2.31 -19.94
C ASN A 288 6.58 -3.43 -20.01
N ASN A 289 6.15 -4.69 -19.78
CA ASN A 289 7.04 -5.85 -19.82
C ASN A 289 8.27 -5.66 -18.93
N THR A 290 8.05 -5.42 -17.64
CA THR A 290 9.12 -5.19 -16.68
C THR A 290 9.00 -6.15 -15.50
N GLU A 291 10.12 -6.72 -15.09
CA GLU A 291 10.27 -7.53 -13.88
C GLU A 291 11.18 -6.79 -12.89
N ALA A 292 10.74 -6.67 -11.64
CA ALA A 292 11.58 -6.25 -10.52
C ALA A 292 11.30 -7.14 -9.30
N ASN A 293 11.79 -8.37 -9.40
CA ASN A 293 11.47 -9.47 -8.53
C ASN A 293 12.63 -9.83 -7.60
N GLY A 294 12.29 -10.33 -6.40
CA GLY A 294 13.27 -10.90 -5.46
C GLY A 294 14.29 -9.91 -4.94
N ASN A 295 13.97 -8.61 -4.93
CA ASN A 295 14.82 -7.59 -4.32
C ASN A 295 14.65 -7.58 -2.80
N ASP A 296 15.71 -7.21 -2.08
CA ASP A 296 15.69 -7.26 -0.61
C ASP A 296 14.73 -6.22 0.01
N LEU A 297 14.48 -5.10 -0.68
CA LEU A 297 13.52 -4.06 -0.29
C LEU A 297 12.32 -4.03 -1.25
N ASP A 298 12.24 -3.02 -2.13
CA ASP A 298 11.08 -2.80 -3.00
C ASP A 298 11.32 -3.33 -4.42
N GLY A 299 10.25 -3.76 -5.09
CA GLY A 299 10.30 -4.07 -6.52
C GLY A 299 10.48 -2.79 -7.32
N ALA A 300 9.49 -1.89 -7.25
CA ALA A 300 9.58 -0.57 -7.87
C ALA A 300 9.01 0.54 -6.99
N LEU A 301 9.73 1.67 -6.92
CA LEU A 301 9.31 2.93 -6.33
C LEU A 301 9.22 4.00 -7.43
N LEU A 302 8.01 4.50 -7.68
CA LEU A 302 7.69 5.37 -8.81
C LEU A 302 7.05 6.67 -8.33
N THR A 303 7.77 7.78 -8.46
CA THR A 303 7.27 9.12 -8.16
C THR A 303 7.14 9.91 -9.45
N SER A 304 5.95 10.44 -9.72
CA SER A 304 5.73 11.42 -10.78
C SER A 304 5.30 12.76 -10.16
N ALA A 305 6.27 13.59 -9.82
CA ALA A 305 6.11 14.83 -9.06
C ALA A 305 5.79 16.05 -9.95
N ASP A 306 4.79 15.92 -10.83
CA ASP A 306 4.28 17.07 -11.61
C ASP A 306 3.10 17.72 -10.90
N ASP A 307 3.39 18.77 -10.13
CA ASP A 307 2.44 19.61 -9.38
C ASP A 307 1.25 20.16 -10.23
N ASN A 308 1.28 20.00 -11.57
CA ASN A 308 0.20 20.40 -12.47
C ASN A 308 -0.78 19.26 -12.85
N GLY A 309 -0.58 18.05 -12.34
CA GLY A 309 -1.48 16.90 -12.55
C GLY A 309 -1.42 16.27 -13.95
N THR A 310 -0.28 16.38 -14.67
CA THR A 310 -0.12 15.75 -16.00
C THR A 310 0.77 14.49 -15.99
N GLY A 311 1.37 14.18 -14.85
CA GLY A 311 2.26 13.05 -14.63
C GLY A 311 1.59 11.67 -14.48
N ASN A 312 0.80 11.24 -15.47
CA ASN A 312 0.15 9.91 -15.38
C ASN A 312 1.18 8.77 -15.28
N VAL A 313 0.84 7.75 -14.50
CA VAL A 313 1.62 6.50 -14.37
C VAL A 313 0.82 5.37 -14.99
N ASN A 314 1.37 4.75 -16.05
CA ASN A 314 0.75 3.62 -16.73
C ASN A 314 1.68 2.41 -16.63
N ILE A 315 1.18 1.30 -16.08
CA ILE A 315 1.96 0.08 -15.92
C ILE A 315 1.18 -1.08 -16.52
N SER A 316 1.83 -1.88 -17.35
CA SER A 316 1.20 -3.02 -18.01
C SER A 316 2.12 -4.23 -18.16
N ASP A 317 1.55 -5.42 -18.19
CA ASP A 317 2.28 -6.68 -18.44
C ASP A 317 3.57 -6.80 -17.60
N SER A 318 3.50 -6.48 -16.30
CA SER A 318 4.70 -6.34 -15.45
C SER A 318 4.56 -7.10 -14.14
N GLU A 319 5.70 -7.48 -13.56
CA GLU A 319 5.76 -8.25 -12.32
C GLU A 319 6.70 -7.61 -11.28
N PHE A 320 6.22 -7.52 -10.05
CA PHE A 320 6.93 -6.96 -8.90
C PHE A 320 6.76 -7.85 -7.68
N SER A 321 7.23 -9.09 -7.78
CA SER A 321 7.00 -10.18 -6.82
C SER A 321 8.24 -10.54 -6.00
N ASP A 322 8.04 -11.30 -4.92
CA ASP A 322 9.11 -11.87 -4.07
C ASP A 322 9.98 -10.84 -3.32
N ASN A 323 9.53 -9.58 -3.20
CA ASN A 323 10.24 -8.51 -2.48
C ASN A 323 9.83 -8.48 -0.99
N GLN A 324 10.31 -9.47 -0.23
CA GLN A 324 9.75 -9.85 1.09
C GLN A 324 9.87 -8.79 2.21
N ASN A 325 10.82 -7.84 2.12
CA ASN A 325 10.98 -6.81 3.17
C ASN A 325 10.53 -5.41 2.75
N GLY A 326 9.92 -5.25 1.56
CA GLY A 326 9.42 -3.98 1.07
C GLY A 326 8.09 -4.11 0.35
N TYR A 327 7.80 -3.10 -0.48
CA TYR A 327 6.67 -3.06 -1.38
C TYR A 327 6.99 -3.80 -2.67
N GLY A 328 6.02 -4.54 -3.22
CA GLY A 328 6.16 -4.94 -4.62
C GLY A 328 6.17 -3.68 -5.50
N LEU A 329 5.17 -2.82 -5.32
CA LEU A 329 5.01 -1.60 -6.10
C LEU A 329 4.55 -0.43 -5.22
N ASP A 330 5.30 0.67 -5.21
CA ASP A 330 4.91 1.93 -4.57
C ASP A 330 4.86 3.04 -5.63
N VAL A 331 3.69 3.67 -5.80
CA VAL A 331 3.43 4.70 -6.81
C VAL A 331 2.85 5.93 -6.17
N LEU A 332 3.49 7.08 -6.43
CA LEU A 332 3.00 8.39 -6.05
C LEU A 332 2.93 9.31 -7.28
N THR A 333 1.75 9.88 -7.54
CA THR A 333 1.57 10.85 -8.63
C THR A 333 0.45 11.86 -8.34
N ASP A 334 0.50 13.03 -8.97
CA ASP A 334 -0.64 13.97 -9.04
C ASP A 334 -1.60 13.66 -10.20
N GLY A 335 -1.18 12.80 -11.12
CA GLY A 335 -1.93 12.34 -12.29
C GLY A 335 -2.72 11.05 -12.04
N ASN A 336 -3.17 10.42 -13.13
CA ASN A 336 -3.87 9.14 -13.05
C ASN A 336 -2.90 7.97 -12.89
N ILE A 337 -3.37 6.89 -12.28
CA ILE A 337 -2.68 5.61 -12.22
C ILE A 337 -3.52 4.57 -12.96
N ASP A 338 -2.95 3.94 -13.99
CA ASP A 338 -3.57 2.85 -14.74
C ASP A 338 -2.67 1.61 -14.66
N LEU A 339 -3.20 0.51 -14.11
CA LEU A 339 -2.57 -0.82 -14.08
C LEU A 339 -3.36 -1.81 -14.95
N ASP A 340 -2.67 -2.58 -15.78
CA ASP A 340 -3.26 -3.61 -16.65
C ASP A 340 -2.39 -4.86 -16.71
N ASN A 341 -2.92 -6.03 -16.33
CA ASN A 341 -2.15 -7.28 -16.31
C ASN A 341 -0.85 -7.19 -15.47
N VAL A 342 -0.96 -6.69 -14.23
CA VAL A 342 0.17 -6.52 -13.31
C VAL A 342 0.12 -7.57 -12.19
N THR A 343 1.26 -8.18 -11.87
CA THR A 343 1.38 -9.19 -10.79
C THR A 343 2.29 -8.68 -9.66
N VAL A 344 1.80 -8.70 -8.42
CA VAL A 344 2.47 -8.15 -7.23
C VAL A 344 2.28 -9.11 -6.05
N ASN A 345 3.06 -10.21 -6.05
CA ASN A 345 2.87 -11.34 -5.14
C ASN A 345 4.06 -11.57 -4.21
N ASN A 346 3.81 -12.20 -3.05
CA ASN A 346 4.84 -12.63 -2.11
C ASN A 346 5.80 -11.50 -1.66
N ASN A 347 5.29 -10.29 -1.50
CA ASN A 347 6.03 -9.14 -1.00
C ASN A 347 5.78 -8.93 0.50
N GLY A 348 6.52 -8.01 1.12
CA GLY A 348 6.16 -7.48 2.43
C GLY A 348 4.76 -6.86 2.38
N THR A 349 4.60 -5.85 1.54
CA THR A 349 3.30 -5.26 1.16
C THR A 349 3.17 -5.36 -0.35
N GLY A 350 1.98 -5.63 -0.88
CA GLY A 350 1.79 -5.77 -2.33
C GLY A 350 1.99 -4.45 -3.07
N ALA A 351 0.91 -3.69 -3.29
CA ALA A 351 0.97 -2.40 -3.95
C ALA A 351 0.41 -1.26 -3.11
N VAL A 352 1.06 -0.10 -3.14
CA VAL A 352 0.58 1.17 -2.56
C VAL A 352 0.51 2.21 -3.67
N LEU A 353 -0.68 2.73 -3.93
CA LEU A 353 -0.96 3.64 -5.05
C LEU A 353 -1.60 4.93 -4.54
N GLY A 354 -0.90 6.05 -4.69
CA GLY A 354 -1.34 7.36 -4.24
C GLY A 354 -1.53 8.36 -5.38
N SER A 355 -2.76 8.85 -5.55
CA SER A 355 -3.08 10.00 -6.42
C SER A 355 -3.63 11.22 -5.66
N THR A 356 -3.50 11.25 -4.33
CA THR A 356 -4.20 12.18 -3.42
C THR A 356 -3.67 13.61 -3.36
N TYR A 357 -2.42 13.86 -3.78
CA TYR A 357 -1.91 15.22 -3.90
C TYR A 357 -2.53 15.98 -5.10
N GLY A 358 -3.14 15.24 -6.04
CA GLY A 358 -3.84 15.76 -7.22
C GLY A 358 -5.34 15.46 -7.30
N THR A 359 -5.83 15.29 -8.54
CA THR A 359 -7.25 14.95 -8.86
C THR A 359 -7.35 13.69 -9.73
N GLY A 360 -6.28 12.90 -9.78
CA GLY A 360 -6.19 11.73 -10.63
C GLY A 360 -7.04 10.57 -10.12
N TYR A 361 -7.55 9.76 -11.05
CA TYR A 361 -8.21 8.49 -10.72
C TYR A 361 -7.19 7.35 -10.64
N VAL A 362 -7.64 6.21 -10.10
CA VAL A 362 -6.88 4.95 -10.15
C VAL A 362 -7.75 3.88 -10.81
N ASN A 363 -7.25 3.27 -11.90
CA ASN A 363 -7.89 2.13 -12.55
C ASN A 363 -6.96 0.92 -12.55
N ILE A 364 -7.51 -0.25 -12.24
CA ILE A 364 -6.78 -1.50 -12.24
C ILE A 364 -7.60 -2.56 -12.97
N ASN A 365 -7.00 -3.19 -13.97
CA ASN A 365 -7.59 -4.27 -14.75
C ASN A 365 -6.70 -5.51 -14.69
N ASP A 366 -7.33 -6.69 -14.62
CA ASP A 366 -6.67 -7.98 -14.86
C ASP A 366 -5.41 -8.21 -14.01
N SER A 367 -5.37 -7.69 -12.77
CA SER A 367 -4.16 -7.63 -11.94
C SER A 367 -4.28 -8.43 -10.64
N THR A 368 -3.14 -8.91 -10.14
CA THR A 368 -3.06 -9.82 -8.97
C THR A 368 -2.13 -9.25 -7.90
N PHE A 369 -2.61 -9.24 -6.65
CA PHE A 369 -1.93 -8.73 -5.45
C PHE A 369 -2.04 -9.77 -4.32
N GLY A 370 -1.60 -11.00 -4.62
CA GLY A 370 -1.81 -12.21 -3.83
C GLY A 370 -2.97 -13.07 -4.35
N ASP A 371 -2.72 -14.37 -4.55
CA ASP A 371 -3.72 -15.33 -5.07
C ASP A 371 -3.71 -16.73 -4.41
N SER A 372 -2.74 -17.03 -3.55
CA SER A 372 -2.66 -18.31 -2.82
C SER A 372 -1.91 -18.19 -1.50
N ASP A 373 -2.03 -19.18 -0.62
CA ASP A 373 -1.26 -19.29 0.64
C ASP A 373 0.26 -19.16 0.47
N THR A 374 0.79 -19.39 -0.75
CA THR A 374 2.22 -19.31 -1.06
C THR A 374 2.66 -18.02 -1.75
N THR A 375 1.70 -17.22 -2.23
CA THR A 375 1.93 -16.03 -3.05
C THR A 375 1.24 -14.79 -2.49
N GLY A 376 0.47 -14.93 -1.40
CA GLY A 376 -0.09 -13.82 -0.64
C GLY A 376 1.01 -12.92 -0.07
N ASN A 377 0.72 -11.62 0.00
CA ASN A 377 1.65 -10.66 0.59
C ASN A 377 1.60 -10.74 2.11
N THR A 378 2.71 -10.39 2.76
CA THR A 378 2.80 -10.45 4.24
C THR A 378 1.80 -9.52 4.90
N TRP A 379 1.53 -8.34 4.34
CA TRP A 379 0.59 -7.37 4.89
C TRP A 379 -0.59 -7.17 3.95
N THR A 380 -0.83 -5.94 3.50
CA THR A 380 -1.95 -5.60 2.61
C THR A 380 -1.59 -6.01 1.18
N GLY A 381 -2.54 -6.57 0.44
CA GLY A 381 -2.37 -6.85 -0.99
C GLY A 381 -2.33 -5.56 -1.81
N LEU A 382 -3.38 -4.75 -1.71
CA LEU A 382 -3.54 -3.52 -2.49
C LEU A 382 -4.02 -2.37 -1.61
N HIS A 383 -3.27 -1.27 -1.55
CA HIS A 383 -3.66 -0.02 -0.90
C HIS A 383 -3.76 1.08 -1.93
N ILE A 384 -4.91 1.78 -1.98
CA ILE A 384 -5.15 2.89 -2.90
C ILE A 384 -5.71 4.08 -2.16
N ASP A 385 -5.04 5.22 -2.30
CA ASP A 385 -5.58 6.53 -1.94
C ASP A 385 -5.75 7.35 -3.23
N SER A 386 -6.99 7.68 -3.61
CA SER A 386 -7.29 8.38 -4.86
C SER A 386 -7.88 9.77 -4.67
N GLY A 387 -7.32 10.76 -5.38
CA GLY A 387 -7.86 12.12 -5.48
C GLY A 387 -9.19 12.22 -6.26
N SER A 388 -9.63 11.13 -6.90
CA SER A 388 -10.86 11.07 -7.70
C SER A 388 -11.54 9.70 -7.54
N THR A 389 -11.81 8.97 -8.61
CA THR A 389 -12.48 7.67 -8.62
C THR A 389 -11.50 6.50 -8.54
N ILE A 390 -11.95 5.38 -7.98
CA ILE A 390 -11.25 4.09 -8.04
C ILE A 390 -12.08 3.09 -8.84
N THR A 391 -11.47 2.44 -9.83
CA THR A 391 -12.09 1.35 -10.60
C THR A 391 -11.22 0.09 -10.53
N LEU A 392 -11.77 -1.01 -10.02
CA LEU A 392 -11.15 -2.32 -10.05
C LEU A 392 -11.98 -3.27 -10.92
N ASN A 393 -11.35 -3.93 -11.89
CA ASN A 393 -12.01 -4.88 -12.76
C ASN A 393 -11.16 -6.15 -12.93
N ASN A 394 -11.73 -7.31 -12.60
CA ASN A 394 -11.03 -8.59 -12.61
C ASN A 394 -9.72 -8.57 -11.79
N VAL A 395 -9.81 -8.07 -10.55
CA VAL A 395 -8.67 -7.95 -9.62
C VAL A 395 -8.70 -9.08 -8.60
N ILE A 396 -7.54 -9.69 -8.33
CA ILE A 396 -7.37 -10.69 -7.28
C ILE A 396 -6.45 -10.10 -6.20
N ALA A 397 -6.93 -9.95 -4.98
CA ALA A 397 -6.12 -9.57 -3.82
C ALA A 397 -6.51 -10.46 -2.63
N SER A 398 -6.06 -11.71 -2.69
CA SER A 398 -6.42 -12.80 -1.78
C SER A 398 -5.20 -13.34 -1.05
N TYR A 399 -5.40 -14.06 0.05
CA TYR A 399 -4.35 -14.68 0.85
C TYR A 399 -3.35 -13.72 1.51
N ASN A 400 -3.71 -12.44 1.64
CA ASN A 400 -2.87 -11.42 2.25
C ASN A 400 -3.00 -11.41 3.79
N GLY A 401 -1.91 -11.08 4.49
CA GLY A 401 -1.88 -11.14 5.95
C GLY A 401 -2.82 -10.18 6.66
N THR A 402 -3.14 -9.03 6.04
CA THR A 402 -4.15 -8.06 6.52
C THR A 402 -5.27 -7.91 5.49
N ASN A 403 -5.50 -6.70 4.96
CA ASN A 403 -6.55 -6.46 3.97
C ASN A 403 -6.16 -7.10 2.64
N GLY A 404 -7.14 -7.65 1.91
CA GLY A 404 -6.96 -7.92 0.50
C GLY A 404 -6.77 -6.61 -0.25
N ALA A 405 -7.75 -5.71 -0.13
CA ALA A 405 -7.63 -4.34 -0.62
C ALA A 405 -8.16 -3.28 0.35
N TYR A 406 -7.47 -2.15 0.42
CA TYR A 406 -7.86 -0.92 1.10
C TYR A 406 -8.00 0.21 0.07
N LEU A 407 -9.21 0.76 -0.06
CA LEU A 407 -9.56 1.77 -1.06
C LEU A 407 -10.12 3.02 -0.36
N ASP A 408 -9.46 4.17 -0.52
CA ASP A 408 -9.98 5.48 -0.12
C ASP A 408 -10.07 6.40 -1.34
N ALA A 409 -11.28 6.86 -1.67
CA ALA A 409 -11.54 7.70 -2.82
C ALA A 409 -12.24 8.99 -2.42
N VAL A 410 -11.87 10.10 -3.07
CA VAL A 410 -12.67 11.32 -3.02
C VAL A 410 -14.03 11.11 -3.73
N GLY A 411 -14.01 10.40 -4.86
CA GLY A 411 -15.15 10.14 -5.73
C GLY A 411 -15.72 8.72 -5.61
N ASP A 412 -16.29 8.23 -6.72
CA ASP A 412 -16.91 6.91 -6.80
C ASP A 412 -15.87 5.77 -6.71
N ILE A 413 -16.27 4.66 -6.11
CA ILE A 413 -15.54 3.38 -6.11
C ILE A 413 -16.38 2.34 -6.84
N THR A 414 -15.82 1.73 -7.87
CA THR A 414 -16.45 0.64 -8.62
C THR A 414 -15.55 -0.59 -8.61
N VAL A 415 -16.10 -1.74 -8.21
CA VAL A 415 -15.38 -3.02 -8.20
C VAL A 415 -16.22 -4.06 -8.93
N THR A 416 -15.66 -4.66 -9.97
CA THR A 416 -16.33 -5.67 -10.81
C THR A 416 -15.48 -6.92 -10.96
N ASP A 417 -16.11 -8.10 -10.87
CA ASP A 417 -15.47 -9.40 -11.15
C ASP A 417 -14.21 -9.69 -10.32
N SER A 418 -14.14 -9.19 -9.08
CA SER A 418 -12.91 -9.20 -8.25
C SER A 418 -13.01 -10.12 -7.02
N GLN A 419 -11.85 -10.58 -6.54
CA GLN A 419 -11.71 -11.57 -5.46
C GLN A 419 -10.80 -11.09 -4.31
N PHE A 420 -11.30 -11.21 -3.08
CA PHE A 420 -10.65 -10.81 -1.82
C PHE A 420 -10.80 -11.90 -0.76
N ASN A 421 -10.39 -13.11 -1.12
CA ASN A 421 -10.59 -14.32 -0.30
C ASN A 421 -9.43 -14.58 0.65
N ASP A 422 -9.72 -15.30 1.73
CA ASP A 422 -8.71 -15.89 2.62
C ASP A 422 -7.68 -14.84 3.11
N ASN A 423 -8.08 -13.60 3.37
CA ASN A 423 -7.17 -12.58 3.92
C ASN A 423 -7.27 -12.52 5.46
N VAL A 424 -6.51 -11.61 6.06
CA VAL A 424 -6.57 -11.25 7.48
C VAL A 424 -6.11 -12.40 8.38
N HIS A 425 -4.87 -12.86 8.21
CA HIS A 425 -4.29 -13.99 8.94
C HIS A 425 -3.77 -13.66 10.35
N PHE A 426 -3.64 -12.38 10.71
CA PHE A 426 -2.94 -11.93 11.93
C PHE A 426 -3.82 -11.43 13.08
N ASN A 427 -5.04 -11.96 13.23
CA ASN A 427 -6.00 -11.57 14.27
C ASN A 427 -6.21 -10.05 14.38
N PHE A 428 -6.39 -9.42 13.22
CA PHE A 428 -6.75 -8.02 13.06
C PHE A 428 -8.22 -7.93 12.63
N PRO A 429 -9.19 -8.07 13.54
CA PRO A 429 -10.60 -8.11 13.18
C PRO A 429 -11.12 -6.82 12.54
N GLN A 430 -10.37 -5.72 12.65
CA GLN A 430 -10.66 -4.45 11.99
C GLN A 430 -10.36 -4.44 10.48
N ASP A 431 -9.54 -5.38 10.01
CA ASP A 431 -9.13 -5.50 8.60
C ASP A 431 -10.11 -6.43 7.88
N PRO A 432 -10.76 -6.02 6.77
CA PRO A 432 -11.59 -6.91 5.95
C PRO A 432 -10.85 -7.48 4.72
N GLY A 433 -11.50 -8.39 3.99
CA GLY A 433 -11.06 -8.75 2.64
C GLY A 433 -10.99 -7.52 1.73
N LEU A 434 -12.06 -6.70 1.71
CA LEU A 434 -12.09 -5.40 1.02
C LEU A 434 -12.60 -4.30 1.95
N TYR A 435 -11.79 -3.25 2.13
CA TYR A 435 -12.16 -2.01 2.78
C TYR A 435 -12.33 -0.92 1.71
N ALA A 436 -13.51 -0.30 1.61
CA ALA A 436 -13.78 0.77 0.65
C ALA A 436 -14.44 1.97 1.32
N THR A 437 -13.81 3.14 1.23
CA THR A 437 -14.31 4.41 1.74
C THR A 437 -14.41 5.44 0.62
N SER A 438 -15.58 6.06 0.47
CA SER A 438 -15.79 7.17 -0.47
C SER A 438 -16.19 8.45 0.26
N ASN A 439 -15.55 9.56 -0.07
CA ASN A 439 -15.79 10.87 0.55
C ASN A 439 -16.93 11.66 -0.12
N GLY A 440 -17.97 10.98 -0.59
CA GLY A 440 -19.18 11.58 -1.16
C GLY A 440 -19.66 10.95 -2.47
N GLY A 441 -18.88 10.02 -3.03
CA GLY A 441 -19.26 9.20 -4.17
C GLY A 441 -19.98 7.91 -3.80
N ASN A 442 -20.43 7.19 -4.82
CA ASN A 442 -21.06 5.89 -4.70
C ASN A 442 -20.01 4.79 -4.57
N ILE A 443 -20.36 3.70 -3.89
CA ILE A 443 -19.60 2.46 -3.87
C ILE A 443 -20.45 1.39 -4.55
N THR A 444 -19.95 0.81 -5.64
CA THR A 444 -20.65 -0.22 -6.42
C THR A 444 -19.80 -1.48 -6.51
N LEU A 445 -20.32 -2.60 -6.02
CA LEU A 445 -19.73 -3.93 -6.13
C LEU A 445 -20.61 -4.82 -7.01
N THR A 446 -20.02 -5.44 -8.03
CA THR A 446 -20.72 -6.36 -8.94
C THR A 446 -19.91 -7.63 -9.13
N ASN A 447 -20.50 -8.80 -8.85
CA ASN A 447 -19.80 -10.09 -8.91
C ASN A 447 -18.48 -10.10 -8.09
N VAL A 448 -18.55 -9.65 -6.85
CA VAL A 448 -17.39 -9.58 -5.93
C VAL A 448 -17.43 -10.74 -4.95
N VAL A 449 -16.29 -11.39 -4.73
CA VAL A 449 -16.16 -12.52 -3.79
C VAL A 449 -15.15 -12.14 -2.70
N ALA A 450 -15.57 -12.15 -1.44
CA ALA A 450 -14.68 -11.97 -0.28
C ALA A 450 -15.02 -12.97 0.83
N ASN A 451 -14.58 -14.21 0.62
CA ASN A 451 -14.87 -15.36 1.47
C ASN A 451 -13.69 -15.68 2.40
N ASN A 452 -13.99 -16.31 3.53
CA ASN A 452 -13.03 -16.92 4.45
C ASN A 452 -11.96 -15.95 4.99
N ASN A 453 -12.25 -14.64 5.06
CA ASN A 453 -11.35 -13.69 5.67
C ASN A 453 -11.30 -13.98 7.18
N GLN A 454 -10.16 -14.50 7.65
CA GLN A 454 -10.10 -15.40 8.81
C GLN A 454 -10.56 -14.73 10.11
N PHE A 455 -10.09 -13.52 10.37
CA PHE A 455 -10.47 -12.74 11.55
C PHE A 455 -11.32 -11.51 11.20
N GLY A 456 -11.36 -11.13 9.92
CA GLY A 456 -11.98 -9.92 9.42
C GLY A 456 -13.41 -10.06 8.91
N ALA A 457 -13.95 -8.97 8.39
CA ALA A 457 -15.17 -9.01 7.58
C ALA A 457 -14.85 -9.40 6.13
N GLY A 458 -15.86 -9.84 5.37
CA GLY A 458 -15.72 -9.98 3.91
C GLY A 458 -15.47 -8.60 3.29
N VAL A 459 -16.41 -7.68 3.48
CA VAL A 459 -16.28 -6.29 3.00
C VAL A 459 -16.76 -5.25 4.02
N VAL A 460 -16.10 -4.09 4.03
CA VAL A 460 -16.48 -2.88 4.77
C VAL A 460 -16.62 -1.71 3.80
N LEU A 461 -17.84 -1.15 3.70
CA LEU A 461 -18.22 -0.14 2.71
C LEU A 461 -18.75 1.11 3.40
N LEU A 462 -18.04 2.24 3.27
CA LEU A 462 -18.34 3.48 3.96
C LEU A 462 -18.46 4.63 2.96
N THR A 463 -19.57 5.36 2.98
CA THR A 463 -19.68 6.61 2.21
C THR A 463 -20.40 7.71 2.97
N ASN A 464 -20.02 8.95 2.67
CA ASN A 464 -20.52 10.17 3.30
C ASN A 464 -21.52 10.91 2.40
N GLY A 465 -22.29 11.83 2.99
CA GLY A 465 -23.25 12.65 2.24
C GLY A 465 -24.28 11.79 1.52
N THR A 466 -24.50 12.07 0.23
CA THR A 466 -25.51 11.39 -0.61
C THR A 466 -24.97 10.18 -1.37
N GLY A 467 -23.76 9.72 -1.08
CA GLY A 467 -23.18 8.54 -1.74
C GLY A 467 -23.97 7.27 -1.40
N ASN A 468 -24.24 6.45 -2.41
CA ASN A 468 -24.96 5.18 -2.25
C ASN A 468 -24.00 4.00 -2.16
N VAL A 469 -24.43 2.91 -1.53
CA VAL A 469 -23.77 1.61 -1.59
C VAL A 469 -24.65 0.65 -2.37
N SER A 470 -24.12 0.03 -3.41
CA SER A 470 -24.81 -1.02 -4.19
C SER A 470 -23.94 -2.26 -4.30
N VAL A 471 -24.49 -3.41 -3.93
CA VAL A 471 -23.85 -4.73 -4.09
C VAL A 471 -24.83 -5.62 -4.83
N SER A 472 -24.40 -6.22 -5.94
CA SER A 472 -25.32 -6.92 -6.84
C SER A 472 -24.70 -8.14 -7.52
N ASP A 473 -25.54 -8.84 -8.30
CA ASP A 473 -25.24 -10.07 -9.00
C ASP A 473 -24.77 -11.18 -8.04
N THR A 474 -23.93 -12.10 -8.51
CA THR A 474 -23.49 -13.29 -7.76
C THR A 474 -22.41 -12.99 -6.71
N SER A 475 -22.51 -11.84 -6.01
CA SER A 475 -21.53 -11.45 -4.99
C SER A 475 -21.63 -12.33 -3.74
N GLN A 476 -20.48 -12.75 -3.19
CA GLN A 476 -20.38 -13.73 -2.10
C GLN A 476 -19.46 -13.25 -0.96
N PHE A 477 -19.94 -13.40 0.28
CA PHE A 477 -19.25 -12.95 1.49
C PHE A 477 -19.39 -13.98 2.62
N ASN A 478 -18.87 -15.17 2.37
CA ASN A 478 -19.08 -16.36 3.18
C ASN A 478 -17.91 -16.66 4.12
N GLY A 479 -18.19 -17.22 5.30
CA GLY A 479 -17.15 -17.81 6.15
C GLY A 479 -16.20 -16.82 6.82
N ASN A 480 -16.57 -15.54 6.92
CA ASN A 480 -15.69 -14.51 7.46
C ASN A 480 -15.70 -14.46 9.00
N GLY A 481 -14.58 -14.05 9.59
CA GLY A 481 -14.32 -13.99 11.03
C GLY A 481 -15.20 -13.01 11.81
N THR A 482 -15.85 -12.05 11.12
CA THR A 482 -16.86 -11.17 11.71
C THR A 482 -18.14 -11.13 10.87
N PHE A 483 -18.20 -10.24 9.88
CA PHE A 483 -19.36 -9.98 9.05
C PHE A 483 -19.12 -10.44 7.62
N GLY A 484 -20.16 -10.85 6.90
CA GLY A 484 -20.05 -10.94 5.43
C GLY A 484 -19.90 -9.54 4.85
N ILE A 485 -20.91 -8.70 5.08
CA ILE A 485 -20.92 -7.30 4.65
C ILE A 485 -21.13 -6.38 5.84
N GLN A 486 -20.33 -5.33 5.93
CA GLN A 486 -20.60 -4.14 6.73
C GLN A 486 -20.73 -2.92 5.82
N ALA A 487 -21.89 -2.25 5.84
CA ALA A 487 -22.11 -1.05 5.04
C ALA A 487 -22.68 0.10 5.88
N LYS A 488 -22.17 1.32 5.63
CA LYS A 488 -22.66 2.54 6.28
C LYS A 488 -22.75 3.70 5.30
N THR A 489 -23.91 4.35 5.28
CA THR A 489 -24.20 5.55 4.49
C THR A 489 -24.82 6.64 5.38
N TYR A 490 -24.76 7.90 4.96
CA TYR A 490 -25.46 8.99 5.65
C TYR A 490 -26.80 9.32 5.00
N ASP A 491 -26.85 10.06 3.90
CA ASP A 491 -28.09 10.40 3.22
C ASP A 491 -28.37 9.52 1.98
N GLY A 492 -27.40 8.69 1.59
CA GLY A 492 -27.53 7.75 0.47
C GLY A 492 -28.06 6.38 0.88
N ASP A 493 -28.53 5.65 -0.11
CA ASP A 493 -29.16 4.34 0.04
C ASP A 493 -28.13 3.22 0.12
N ILE A 494 -28.50 2.12 0.79
CA ILE A 494 -27.80 0.84 0.75
C ILE A 494 -28.69 -0.16 0.00
N THR A 495 -28.19 -0.73 -1.10
CA THR A 495 -28.91 -1.71 -1.91
C THR A 495 -28.09 -3.00 -2.02
N LEU A 496 -28.66 -4.12 -1.61
CA LEU A 496 -28.14 -5.47 -1.86
C LEU A 496 -29.09 -6.22 -2.80
N THR A 497 -28.56 -6.86 -3.83
CA THR A 497 -29.35 -7.66 -4.78
C THR A 497 -28.68 -9.01 -5.05
N ASP A 498 -29.39 -10.12 -4.81
CA ASP A 498 -28.93 -11.49 -5.07
C ASP A 498 -27.61 -11.89 -4.36
N VAL A 499 -27.38 -11.32 -3.17
CA VAL A 499 -26.14 -11.50 -2.39
C VAL A 499 -26.15 -12.77 -1.53
N GLU A 500 -25.03 -13.49 -1.48
CA GLU A 500 -24.81 -14.59 -0.53
C GLU A 500 -23.86 -14.15 0.60
N ALA A 501 -24.29 -14.26 1.87
CA ALA A 501 -23.45 -13.97 3.03
C ALA A 501 -23.74 -14.94 4.18
N SER A 502 -23.15 -16.12 4.09
CA SER A 502 -23.41 -17.30 4.93
C SER A 502 -22.18 -17.72 5.74
N ASN A 503 -22.40 -18.42 6.85
CA ASN A 503 -21.36 -18.99 7.71
C ASN A 503 -20.42 -17.94 8.33
N ASN A 504 -20.84 -16.68 8.46
CA ASN A 504 -20.02 -15.64 9.09
C ASN A 504 -20.16 -15.71 10.61
N ALA A 505 -19.05 -15.52 11.33
CA ALA A 505 -19.00 -15.75 12.77
C ALA A 505 -19.94 -14.83 13.58
N SER A 506 -20.26 -13.63 13.05
CA SER A 506 -21.16 -12.66 13.69
C SER A 506 -22.40 -12.35 12.87
N LYS A 507 -22.29 -11.77 11.67
CA LYS A 507 -23.48 -11.40 10.89
C LYS A 507 -23.28 -11.66 9.40
N GLY A 508 -24.34 -12.04 8.69
CA GLY A 508 -24.29 -12.06 7.23
C GLY A 508 -24.18 -10.64 6.68
N ALA A 509 -25.12 -9.76 7.05
CA ALA A 509 -25.10 -8.35 6.70
C ALA A 509 -25.30 -7.43 7.92
N TYR A 510 -24.50 -6.35 7.99
CA TYR A 510 -24.62 -5.27 8.95
C TYR A 510 -24.70 -3.92 8.23
N LEU A 511 -25.92 -3.40 8.07
CA LEU A 511 -26.24 -2.26 7.21
C LEU A 511 -26.81 -1.11 8.03
N ASN A 512 -26.22 0.08 7.91
CA ASN A 512 -26.69 1.28 8.61
C ASN A 512 -26.75 2.48 7.68
N ALA A 513 -27.96 2.89 7.33
CA ALA A 513 -28.23 4.15 6.66
C ALA A 513 -28.65 5.21 7.71
N TYR A 514 -27.92 6.31 7.79
CA TYR A 514 -28.35 7.45 8.61
C TYR A 514 -29.28 8.36 7.80
N GLY A 515 -29.46 9.63 8.22
CA GLY A 515 -30.15 10.64 7.43
C GLY A 515 -31.46 10.17 6.77
N SER A 516 -31.64 10.55 5.51
CA SER A 516 -32.74 10.11 4.66
C SER A 516 -32.48 8.80 3.89
N GLY A 517 -31.34 8.15 4.09
CA GLY A 517 -30.95 6.96 3.33
C GLY A 517 -31.83 5.75 3.63
N ASN A 518 -32.14 4.96 2.61
CA ASN A 518 -32.96 3.75 2.70
C ASN A 518 -32.07 2.50 2.68
N VAL A 519 -32.63 1.37 3.11
CA VAL A 519 -32.00 0.06 2.96
C VAL A 519 -32.91 -0.86 2.14
N PHE A 520 -32.41 -1.36 1.02
CA PHE A 520 -33.09 -2.29 0.13
C PHE A 520 -32.28 -3.60 0.06
N ILE A 521 -32.94 -4.73 0.32
CA ILE A 521 -32.36 -6.06 0.17
C ILE A 521 -33.35 -6.89 -0.66
N THR A 522 -32.93 -7.32 -1.84
CA THR A 522 -33.76 -8.11 -2.77
C THR A 522 -33.04 -9.37 -3.18
N GLY A 523 -33.61 -10.54 -2.92
CA GLY A 523 -32.93 -11.81 -3.17
C GLY A 523 -31.76 -12.04 -2.20
N GLY A 524 -31.23 -13.27 -2.21
CA GLY A 524 -30.02 -13.63 -1.48
C GLY A 524 -30.20 -14.58 -0.31
N ASP A 525 -29.08 -15.19 0.10
CA ASP A 525 -29.02 -16.27 1.08
C ASP A 525 -28.10 -15.91 2.26
N PHE A 526 -28.64 -16.02 3.47
CA PHE A 526 -27.94 -15.73 4.73
C PHE A 526 -28.07 -16.92 5.68
N VAL A 527 -27.24 -17.93 5.47
CA VAL A 527 -27.33 -19.22 6.16
C VAL A 527 -26.27 -19.34 7.25
N GLU A 528 -26.66 -19.82 8.43
CA GLU A 528 -25.74 -20.22 9.52
C GLU A 528 -24.76 -19.11 10.00
N ASN A 529 -25.20 -17.86 9.99
CA ASN A 529 -24.44 -16.74 10.58
C ASN A 529 -24.57 -16.72 12.10
N GLY A 530 -23.61 -16.21 12.87
CA GLY A 530 -23.63 -16.30 14.34
C GLY A 530 -24.78 -15.56 15.04
N SER A 531 -24.68 -14.24 15.15
CA SER A 531 -25.65 -13.40 15.88
C SER A 531 -26.88 -13.02 15.05
N TYR A 532 -26.70 -12.63 13.79
CA TYR A 532 -27.80 -12.25 12.91
C TYR A 532 -27.56 -12.76 11.50
N GLY A 533 -28.59 -13.19 10.78
CA GLY A 533 -28.51 -13.27 9.32
C GLY A 533 -28.35 -11.86 8.75
N ILE A 534 -29.31 -10.99 9.06
CA ILE A 534 -29.33 -9.60 8.63
C ILE A 534 -29.55 -8.66 9.82
N TYR A 535 -28.77 -7.59 9.88
CA TYR A 535 -29.05 -6.45 10.73
C TYR A 535 -29.05 -5.19 9.86
N ALA A 536 -30.23 -4.60 9.67
CA ALA A 536 -30.41 -3.45 8.78
C ALA A 536 -31.15 -2.32 9.49
N THR A 537 -30.58 -1.13 9.47
CA THR A 537 -31.21 0.05 10.08
C THR A 537 -31.18 1.26 9.15
N SER A 538 -32.29 2.00 9.14
CA SER A 538 -32.38 3.35 8.61
C SER A 538 -32.88 4.32 9.68
N SER A 539 -32.25 5.49 9.79
CA SER A 539 -32.61 6.46 10.81
C SER A 539 -33.88 7.26 10.49
N GLN A 540 -34.12 7.63 9.24
CA GLN A 540 -35.33 8.34 8.78
C GLN A 540 -35.91 7.79 7.47
N GLY A 541 -35.18 6.91 6.78
CA GLY A 541 -35.64 6.23 5.57
C GLY A 541 -36.32 4.90 5.88
N GLU A 542 -36.63 4.17 4.82
CA GLU A 542 -37.34 2.90 4.87
C GLU A 542 -36.38 1.70 4.83
N VAL A 543 -36.85 0.56 5.31
CA VAL A 543 -36.15 -0.72 5.16
C VAL A 543 -37.06 -1.69 4.41
N ASN A 544 -36.61 -2.15 3.25
CA ASN A 544 -37.33 -3.11 2.41
C ASN A 544 -36.50 -4.40 2.25
N VAL A 545 -37.11 -5.54 2.56
CA VAL A 545 -36.55 -6.87 2.37
C VAL A 545 -37.50 -7.72 1.53
N GLU A 546 -37.06 -8.20 0.38
CA GLU A 546 -37.86 -8.95 -0.58
C GLU A 546 -37.12 -10.21 -1.05
N ASP A 547 -37.81 -11.35 -1.11
CA ASP A 547 -37.28 -12.61 -1.65
C ASP A 547 -35.98 -13.11 -0.98
N VAL A 548 -35.80 -12.84 0.31
CA VAL A 548 -34.59 -13.22 1.07
C VAL A 548 -34.79 -14.52 1.84
N THR A 549 -33.76 -15.37 1.88
CA THR A 549 -33.74 -16.55 2.75
C THR A 549 -32.70 -16.41 3.86
N VAL A 550 -33.17 -16.45 5.11
CA VAL A 550 -32.34 -16.57 6.31
C VAL A 550 -32.63 -17.89 7.01
N THR A 551 -31.63 -18.77 7.07
CA THR A 551 -31.75 -20.09 7.71
C THR A 551 -30.69 -20.25 8.79
N GLY A 552 -31.13 -20.38 10.04
CA GLY A 552 -30.23 -20.42 11.18
C GLY A 552 -29.63 -21.79 11.51
N ASN A 553 -30.32 -22.89 11.19
CA ASN A 553 -29.95 -24.27 11.56
C ASN A 553 -29.48 -24.45 13.02
N ASN A 554 -30.05 -23.70 13.95
CA ASN A 554 -29.67 -23.61 15.38
C ASN A 554 -28.27 -23.03 15.66
N ILE A 555 -27.69 -22.33 14.68
CA ILE A 555 -26.47 -21.53 14.83
C ILE A 555 -26.83 -20.05 14.96
N THR A 556 -27.65 -19.55 14.03
CA THR A 556 -28.06 -18.14 14.04
C THR A 556 -28.99 -17.82 15.17
N LYS A 557 -28.66 -16.79 15.96
CA LYS A 557 -29.52 -16.32 17.04
C LYS A 557 -30.80 -15.71 16.50
N PHE A 558 -30.69 -14.60 15.79
CA PHE A 558 -31.85 -13.92 15.19
C PHE A 558 -31.76 -14.00 13.68
N GLY A 559 -32.86 -14.33 12.98
CA GLY A 559 -32.83 -14.34 11.52
C GLY A 559 -32.54 -12.93 10.99
N ALA A 560 -33.39 -11.96 11.30
CA ALA A 560 -33.11 -10.57 11.00
C ALA A 560 -33.57 -9.57 12.07
N PHE A 561 -32.85 -8.45 12.15
CA PHE A 561 -33.27 -7.23 12.84
C PHE A 561 -33.40 -6.09 11.82
N LEU A 562 -34.59 -5.51 11.71
CA LEU A 562 -34.91 -4.44 10.78
C LEU A 562 -35.43 -3.21 11.54
N SER A 563 -34.87 -2.03 11.27
CA SER A 563 -35.36 -0.78 11.88
C SER A 563 -35.45 0.35 10.87
N GLY A 564 -36.59 1.02 10.76
CA GLY A 564 -36.80 2.10 9.79
C GLY A 564 -38.01 2.98 10.09
N LEU A 565 -38.25 3.97 9.23
CA LEU A 565 -39.50 4.73 9.24
C LEU A 565 -40.67 3.80 8.94
N ASN A 566 -40.64 3.22 7.74
CA ASN A 566 -41.47 2.11 7.31
C ASN A 566 -40.60 0.87 7.11
N VAL A 567 -41.16 -0.30 7.44
CA VAL A 567 -40.50 -1.59 7.19
C VAL A 567 -41.41 -2.47 6.36
N PHE A 568 -40.94 -2.84 5.17
CA PHE A 568 -41.65 -3.73 4.26
C PHE A 568 -40.87 -5.04 4.13
N VAL A 569 -41.53 -6.16 4.37
CA VAL A 569 -40.94 -7.49 4.21
C VAL A 569 -41.86 -8.33 3.35
N SER A 570 -41.34 -8.85 2.23
CA SER A 570 -42.11 -9.65 1.30
C SER A 570 -41.39 -10.91 0.85
N ASP A 571 -42.16 -11.99 0.64
CA ASP A 571 -41.69 -13.25 0.05
C ASP A 571 -40.42 -13.83 0.70
N SER A 572 -40.16 -13.51 1.97
CA SER A 572 -38.91 -13.81 2.66
C SER A 572 -39.08 -14.90 3.72
N ILE A 573 -38.03 -15.66 3.97
CA ILE A 573 -37.98 -16.81 4.87
C ILE A 573 -37.01 -16.55 6.02
N PHE A 574 -37.46 -16.76 7.27
CA PHE A 574 -36.67 -16.65 8.49
C PHE A 574 -36.90 -17.89 9.36
N GLN A 575 -36.02 -18.88 9.26
CA GLN A 575 -36.30 -20.19 9.84
C GLN A 575 -35.13 -20.80 10.64
N SER A 576 -35.47 -21.68 11.58
CA SER A 576 -34.50 -22.47 12.35
C SER A 576 -33.45 -21.63 13.11
N ASN A 577 -33.83 -20.44 13.57
CA ASN A 577 -32.99 -19.59 14.42
C ASN A 577 -33.14 -19.98 15.90
N THR A 578 -32.13 -19.74 16.74
CA THR A 578 -32.21 -20.09 18.17
C THR A 578 -33.06 -19.12 18.99
N GLU A 579 -33.23 -17.90 18.52
CA GLU A 579 -34.08 -16.86 19.10
C GLU A 579 -35.26 -16.56 18.14
N ALA A 580 -35.59 -15.28 17.90
CA ALA A 580 -36.66 -14.90 16.99
C ALA A 580 -36.25 -15.01 15.52
N GLY A 581 -37.20 -15.36 14.65
CA GLY A 581 -36.96 -15.38 13.20
C GLY A 581 -36.73 -13.98 12.64
N LEU A 582 -37.59 -13.03 12.99
CA LEU A 582 -37.52 -11.64 12.51
C LEU A 582 -37.92 -10.67 13.62
N VAL A 583 -37.13 -9.63 13.84
CA VAL A 583 -37.40 -8.54 14.78
C VAL A 583 -37.48 -7.23 14.01
N ILE A 584 -38.57 -6.48 14.18
CA ILE A 584 -38.83 -5.23 13.49
C ILE A 584 -39.06 -4.11 14.50
N VAL A 585 -38.39 -2.98 14.28
CA VAL A 585 -38.61 -1.73 15.01
C VAL A 585 -38.98 -0.62 14.03
N ALA A 586 -40.25 -0.25 13.97
CA ALA A 586 -40.73 0.77 13.03
C ALA A 586 -41.20 2.04 13.74
N LYS A 587 -41.30 3.13 12.98
CA LYS A 587 -41.82 4.42 13.46
C LYS A 587 -43.21 4.74 12.91
N GLU A 588 -43.58 4.20 11.75
CA GLU A 588 -44.89 4.46 11.13
C GLU A 588 -45.62 3.17 10.74
N GLN A 589 -45.10 2.42 9.75
CA GLN A 589 -45.80 1.26 9.20
C GLN A 589 -44.91 0.03 9.09
N VAL A 590 -45.52 -1.15 9.29
CA VAL A 590 -44.93 -2.46 9.01
C VAL A 590 -45.87 -3.24 8.11
N ASP A 591 -45.36 -3.71 6.98
CA ASP A 591 -46.09 -4.57 6.05
C ASP A 591 -45.35 -5.90 5.89
N LEU A 592 -46.03 -7.01 6.21
CA LEU A 592 -45.53 -8.36 6.05
C LEU A 592 -46.36 -9.07 4.97
N VAL A 593 -45.74 -9.38 3.83
CA VAL A 593 -46.41 -10.00 2.67
C VAL A 593 -45.79 -11.37 2.41
N ASN A 594 -46.55 -12.45 2.56
CA ASN A 594 -46.07 -13.82 2.32
C ASN A 594 -44.76 -14.19 3.06
N VAL A 595 -44.57 -13.68 4.29
CA VAL A 595 -43.39 -13.99 5.12
C VAL A 595 -43.50 -15.39 5.72
N THR A 596 -42.40 -16.15 5.71
CA THR A 596 -42.30 -17.44 6.38
C THR A 596 -41.39 -17.34 7.60
N ALA A 597 -41.92 -17.57 8.80
CA ALA A 597 -41.18 -17.70 10.04
C ALA A 597 -41.47 -19.06 10.69
N ASP A 598 -40.54 -20.01 10.53
CA ASP A 598 -40.74 -21.40 10.93
C ASP A 598 -39.60 -21.95 11.79
N GLN A 599 -39.94 -22.76 12.80
CA GLN A 599 -38.96 -23.48 13.63
C GLN A 599 -37.97 -22.57 14.40
N ASN A 600 -38.37 -21.35 14.78
CA ASN A 600 -37.49 -20.46 15.56
C ASN A 600 -37.61 -20.76 17.07
N GLY A 601 -36.51 -20.60 17.81
CA GLY A 601 -36.42 -21.00 19.23
C GLY A 601 -37.26 -20.14 20.18
N VAL A 602 -37.60 -18.91 19.78
CA VAL A 602 -38.52 -18.02 20.50
C VAL A 602 -39.72 -17.70 19.60
N ASN A 603 -39.87 -16.46 19.12
CA ASN A 603 -41.01 -16.05 18.32
C ASN A 603 -40.72 -16.17 16.82
N GLY A 604 -41.75 -16.38 16.00
CA GLY A 604 -41.59 -16.33 14.55
C GLY A 604 -41.19 -14.93 14.10
N VAL A 605 -42.06 -13.96 14.36
CA VAL A 605 -41.81 -12.53 14.09
C VAL A 605 -42.17 -11.68 15.31
N GLU A 606 -41.37 -10.67 15.60
CA GLU A 606 -41.60 -9.66 16.64
C GLU A 606 -41.62 -8.26 16.03
N VAL A 607 -42.64 -7.47 16.35
CA VAL A 607 -42.82 -6.12 15.82
C VAL A 607 -43.03 -5.14 16.96
N TYR A 608 -42.20 -4.11 16.99
CA TYR A 608 -42.19 -3.08 18.02
C TYR A 608 -42.16 -1.68 17.42
N THR A 609 -42.55 -0.69 18.22
CA THR A 609 -42.14 0.69 18.00
C THR A 609 -40.79 0.96 18.64
N SER A 610 -40.13 2.06 18.28
CA SER A 610 -38.88 2.46 18.94
C SER A 610 -39.02 2.68 20.45
N GLN A 611 -40.23 2.93 20.96
CA GLN A 611 -40.51 3.16 22.37
C GLN A 611 -40.89 1.88 23.12
N THR A 612 -41.55 0.92 22.46
CA THR A 612 -41.93 -0.36 23.08
C THR A 612 -40.79 -1.38 23.06
N ASN A 613 -39.83 -1.24 22.14
CA ASN A 613 -38.54 -1.97 22.18
C ASN A 613 -37.53 -1.34 23.16
N GLY A 614 -37.87 -0.19 23.74
CA GLY A 614 -37.01 0.55 24.66
C GLY A 614 -37.85 1.16 25.77
N CYS A 615 -37.83 2.48 25.88
CA CYS A 615 -38.63 3.21 26.83
C CYS A 615 -39.02 4.58 26.27
N ILE A 616 -40.08 5.18 26.81
CA ILE A 616 -40.55 6.52 26.43
C ILE A 616 -40.00 7.57 27.42
N LYS A 617 -39.53 8.72 26.92
CA LYS A 617 -39.20 9.86 27.79
C LYS A 617 -40.48 10.64 28.11
N SER A 618 -40.59 11.20 29.31
CA SER A 618 -41.81 11.84 29.82
C SER A 618 -42.38 12.99 28.98
N GLU A 619 -41.62 13.51 28.01
CA GLU A 619 -42.02 14.61 27.10
C GLU A 619 -42.26 14.14 25.65
N ASP A 620 -41.96 12.89 25.32
CA ASP A 620 -42.12 12.36 23.96
C ASP A 620 -43.56 11.89 23.72
N ASP A 621 -44.08 12.14 22.52
CA ASP A 621 -45.36 11.59 22.10
C ASP A 621 -45.27 10.07 21.89
N VAL A 622 -46.33 9.34 22.25
CA VAL A 622 -46.40 7.89 22.05
C VAL A 622 -46.43 7.58 20.55
N ILE A 623 -45.48 6.77 20.09
CA ILE A 623 -45.43 6.25 18.74
C ILE A 623 -46.38 5.07 18.65
N ASN A 624 -47.27 5.11 17.65
CA ASN A 624 -48.19 4.04 17.33
C ASN A 624 -48.02 3.65 15.87
N ILE A 625 -47.89 2.36 15.59
CA ILE A 625 -47.64 1.86 14.24
C ILE A 625 -48.81 1.02 13.72
N ALA A 626 -48.97 1.00 12.39
CA ALA A 626 -49.86 0.09 11.70
C ALA A 626 -49.09 -1.14 11.23
N VAL A 627 -49.57 -2.33 11.59
CA VAL A 627 -48.97 -3.61 11.17
C VAL A 627 -49.96 -4.36 10.30
N ASN A 628 -49.64 -4.52 9.02
CA ASN A 628 -50.44 -5.28 8.06
C ASN A 628 -49.77 -6.62 7.75
N VAL A 629 -50.54 -7.69 7.83
CA VAL A 629 -50.10 -9.04 7.49
C VAL A 629 -50.93 -9.56 6.32
N ASP A 630 -50.28 -9.78 5.20
CA ASP A 630 -50.87 -10.31 3.96
C ASP A 630 -50.36 -11.73 3.70
N GLY A 631 -51.03 -12.72 4.27
CA GLY A 631 -50.65 -14.14 4.14
C GLY A 631 -49.44 -14.51 5.01
N GLY A 632 -48.64 -15.46 4.55
CA GLY A 632 -47.46 -15.95 5.27
C GLY A 632 -47.67 -17.20 6.12
N THR A 633 -46.57 -17.72 6.66
CA THR A 633 -46.51 -18.95 7.48
C THR A 633 -45.72 -18.67 8.76
N TYR A 634 -46.33 -18.85 9.93
CA TYR A 634 -45.75 -18.55 11.24
C TYR A 634 -45.89 -19.77 12.16
N THR A 635 -45.07 -20.79 11.93
CA THR A 635 -45.28 -22.14 12.48
C THR A 635 -44.10 -22.66 13.30
N ASN A 636 -44.38 -23.62 14.19
CA ASN A 636 -43.37 -24.38 14.93
C ASN A 636 -42.36 -23.54 15.73
N ASN A 637 -42.73 -22.34 16.17
CA ASN A 637 -41.86 -21.46 16.96
C ASN A 637 -41.96 -21.79 18.46
N GLY A 638 -40.89 -21.56 19.22
CA GLY A 638 -40.83 -21.88 20.65
C GLY A 638 -41.86 -21.15 21.50
N GLU A 639 -42.23 -19.94 21.12
CA GLU A 639 -43.25 -19.11 21.77
C GLU A 639 -44.42 -18.81 20.83
N TYR A 640 -44.55 -17.59 20.30
CA TYR A 640 -45.63 -17.20 19.41
C TYR A 640 -45.20 -17.25 17.94
N GLY A 641 -46.15 -17.44 17.03
CA GLY A 641 -45.90 -17.24 15.60
C GLY A 641 -45.62 -15.77 15.27
N LEU A 642 -46.36 -14.85 15.90
CA LEU A 642 -46.22 -13.40 15.71
C LEU A 642 -46.46 -12.64 17.02
N VAL A 643 -45.54 -11.77 17.42
CA VAL A 643 -45.68 -10.82 18.54
C VAL A 643 -45.72 -9.41 17.98
N VAL A 644 -46.75 -8.64 18.34
CA VAL A 644 -46.92 -7.25 17.88
C VAL A 644 -47.18 -6.36 19.08
N VAL A 645 -46.29 -5.39 19.30
CA VAL A 645 -46.36 -4.39 20.36
C VAL A 645 -46.38 -3.00 19.71
N PRO A 646 -47.50 -2.59 19.07
CA PRO A 646 -47.52 -1.47 18.13
C PRO A 646 -47.78 -0.12 18.81
N GLY A 647 -47.82 -0.08 20.15
CA GLY A 647 -48.32 1.06 20.93
C GLY A 647 -49.83 0.95 21.24
N PRO A 648 -50.34 1.73 22.20
CA PRO A 648 -51.71 1.63 22.72
C PRO A 648 -52.81 1.94 21.69
N GLU A 649 -52.51 2.74 20.68
CA GLU A 649 -53.40 3.04 19.55
C GLU A 649 -52.94 2.38 18.24
N GLY A 650 -51.90 1.54 18.30
CA GLY A 650 -51.40 0.78 17.17
C GLY A 650 -52.37 -0.31 16.72
N THR A 651 -52.15 -0.84 15.52
CA THR A 651 -53.07 -1.83 14.92
C THR A 651 -52.34 -3.04 14.36
N LEU A 652 -53.01 -4.18 14.38
CA LEU A 652 -52.64 -5.40 13.66
C LEU A 652 -53.81 -5.81 12.75
N VAL A 653 -53.58 -5.84 11.44
CA VAL A 653 -54.59 -6.17 10.43
C VAL A 653 -54.12 -7.34 9.59
N PHE A 654 -54.88 -8.43 9.58
CA PHE A 654 -54.70 -9.52 8.62
C PHE A 654 -55.48 -9.20 7.34
N VAL A 655 -54.77 -8.79 6.30
CA VAL A 655 -55.32 -8.47 4.97
C VAL A 655 -55.80 -9.74 4.28
N ASN A 656 -54.97 -10.79 4.32
CA ASN A 656 -55.32 -12.15 3.91
C ASN A 656 -54.94 -13.15 5.02
N PRO A 657 -55.55 -14.36 5.05
CA PRO A 657 -55.29 -15.34 6.10
C PRO A 657 -53.83 -15.82 6.13
N ALA A 658 -53.19 -15.73 7.30
CA ALA A 658 -51.88 -16.34 7.56
C ALA A 658 -52.02 -17.78 8.10
N THR A 659 -50.98 -18.59 7.91
CA THR A 659 -50.92 -19.97 8.41
C THR A 659 -50.20 -20.02 9.76
N PHE A 660 -50.87 -20.56 10.78
CA PHE A 660 -50.30 -20.78 12.11
C PHE A 660 -50.42 -22.25 12.52
N GLY A 661 -49.55 -22.70 13.42
CA GLY A 661 -49.59 -24.05 13.98
C GLY A 661 -48.26 -24.48 14.58
N GLY A 662 -48.30 -25.26 15.65
CA GLY A 662 -47.09 -25.80 16.30
C GLY A 662 -46.33 -24.82 17.19
N ASN A 663 -46.84 -23.61 17.42
CA ASN A 663 -46.22 -22.60 18.28
C ASN A 663 -46.46 -22.90 19.78
N GLY A 664 -45.47 -22.66 20.63
CA GLY A 664 -45.50 -23.06 22.05
C GLY A 664 -46.49 -22.29 22.94
N LEU A 665 -46.56 -20.96 22.80
CA LEU A 665 -47.43 -20.09 23.60
C LEU A 665 -48.72 -19.67 22.88
N GLY A 666 -48.72 -19.64 21.55
CA GLY A 666 -49.92 -19.38 20.75
C GLY A 666 -49.64 -18.94 19.33
N ASP A 667 -50.70 -18.67 18.57
CA ASP A 667 -50.57 -18.23 17.18
C ASP A 667 -49.96 -16.83 17.10
N TYR A 668 -50.53 -15.87 17.82
CA TYR A 668 -50.03 -14.50 17.90
C TYR A 668 -50.35 -13.82 19.24
N LEU A 669 -49.55 -12.80 19.59
CA LEU A 669 -49.75 -11.89 20.71
C LEU A 669 -49.85 -10.44 20.20
N LEU A 670 -50.91 -9.75 20.60
CA LEU A 670 -51.05 -8.30 20.40
C LEU A 670 -51.01 -7.61 21.77
N ASP A 671 -49.96 -6.83 22.01
CA ASP A 671 -49.77 -6.06 23.22
C ASP A 671 -49.95 -4.56 22.96
N LEU A 672 -51.04 -4.00 23.49
CA LEU A 672 -51.39 -2.58 23.38
C LEU A 672 -51.05 -1.80 24.66
N THR A 673 -50.14 -2.32 25.48
CA THR A 673 -49.67 -1.59 26.66
C THR A 673 -48.89 -0.35 26.24
N ALA A 674 -48.98 0.68 27.08
CA ALA A 674 -48.19 1.89 26.88
C ALA A 674 -46.71 1.57 27.16
N PRO A 675 -45.76 2.15 26.38
CA PRO A 675 -44.34 1.96 26.64
C PRO A 675 -43.96 2.42 28.05
N GLU A 676 -43.01 1.71 28.66
CA GLU A 676 -42.53 2.06 29.99
C GLU A 676 -41.76 3.39 29.96
N ASN A 677 -41.97 4.23 30.96
CA ASN A 677 -41.16 5.43 31.10
C ASN A 677 -39.70 5.02 31.29
N CYS A 678 -38.80 5.68 30.57
CA CYS A 678 -37.38 5.51 30.80
C CYS A 678 -37.12 5.77 32.28
N PRO A 679 -36.32 4.93 32.95
CA PRO A 679 -35.94 5.19 34.33
C PRO A 679 -35.42 6.63 34.40
N GLU A 680 -36.03 7.44 35.27
CA GLU A 680 -35.53 8.79 35.51
C GLU A 680 -34.05 8.62 35.81
N LYS A 681 -33.20 9.22 34.97
CA LYS A 681 -31.82 9.42 35.36
C LYS A 681 -31.93 10.16 36.69
N GLU A 682 -31.50 9.52 37.79
CA GLU A 682 -31.18 10.20 39.04
C GLU A 682 -30.53 11.53 38.62
N PRO A 683 -31.12 12.68 38.99
CA PRO A 683 -30.61 13.95 38.52
C PRO A 683 -29.13 13.94 38.89
N SER A 684 -28.26 13.93 37.88
CA SER A 684 -26.93 14.48 38.10
C SER A 684 -27.22 15.85 38.69
N GLU A 685 -26.75 16.08 39.92
CA GLU A 685 -26.71 17.41 40.50
C GLU A 685 -26.33 18.41 39.39
N PRO A 686 -26.85 19.66 39.39
CA PRO A 686 -26.51 20.63 38.36
C PRO A 686 -25.01 20.55 38.17
N LYS A 687 -24.53 20.19 36.96
CA LYS A 687 -23.09 20.07 36.73
C LYS A 687 -22.52 21.37 37.30
N PRO A 688 -21.75 21.32 38.40
CA PRO A 688 -21.09 22.52 38.88
C PRO A 688 -20.34 23.08 37.67
N PRO A 689 -20.19 24.42 37.54
CA PRO A 689 -19.44 25.02 36.42
C PRO A 689 -18.26 24.13 36.15
N THR A 690 -18.21 23.50 34.95
CA THR A 690 -17.37 22.33 34.70
C THR A 690 -16.04 22.61 35.33
N LYS A 691 -15.78 21.92 36.45
CA LYS A 691 -14.67 22.27 37.30
C LYS A 691 -13.46 22.32 36.37
N PRO A 692 -12.69 23.41 36.32
CA PRO A 692 -11.65 23.54 35.32
C PRO A 692 -10.69 22.35 35.39
N ASN A 693 -9.91 22.12 34.35
CA ASN A 693 -8.81 21.17 34.46
C ASN A 693 -7.72 21.84 35.32
N ASN A 694 -7.19 21.14 36.32
CA ASN A 694 -5.98 21.59 36.99
C ASN A 694 -4.79 21.17 36.12
N VAL A 695 -4.16 22.09 35.39
CA VAL A 695 -2.98 21.78 34.58
C VAL A 695 -1.73 22.11 35.38
N VAL A 696 -0.93 21.10 35.68
CA VAL A 696 0.30 21.23 36.46
C VAL A 696 1.48 20.75 35.63
N GLN A 697 2.40 21.68 35.35
CA GLN A 697 3.67 21.35 34.71
C GLN A 697 4.58 20.70 35.75
N VAL A 698 5.07 19.50 35.45
CA VAL A 698 5.96 18.74 36.32
C VAL A 698 7.36 18.66 35.71
N PRO A 699 8.42 18.58 36.53
CA PRO A 699 9.76 18.33 36.00
C PRO A 699 9.83 16.93 35.37
N PHE A 700 10.81 16.72 34.48
CA PHE A 700 10.94 15.43 33.80
C PHE A 700 11.14 14.25 34.77
N THR A 701 11.87 14.45 35.88
CA THR A 701 12.02 13.45 36.96
C THR A 701 11.96 14.10 38.34
N GLY A 702 11.61 13.33 39.37
CA GLY A 702 11.61 13.77 40.77
C GLY A 702 10.59 14.87 41.09
N GLY A 703 9.46 14.87 40.39
CA GLY A 703 8.34 15.77 40.65
C GLY A 703 7.75 15.54 42.03
N THR A 704 7.24 16.59 42.66
CA THR A 704 6.44 16.41 43.87
C THR A 704 5.05 15.91 43.47
N PRO A 705 4.51 14.87 44.13
CA PRO A 705 3.16 14.40 43.87
C PRO A 705 2.13 15.53 43.99
N VAL A 706 1.14 15.52 43.11
CA VAL A 706 0.12 16.56 42.98
C VAL A 706 -1.19 16.05 43.57
N GLU A 707 -1.67 16.75 44.59
CA GLU A 707 -2.95 16.49 45.24
C GLU A 707 -4.10 16.67 44.23
N GLN A 708 -4.99 15.69 44.21
CA GLN A 708 -6.22 15.72 43.44
C GLN A 708 -7.27 16.43 44.28
N ASP A 709 -7.76 17.55 43.76
CA ASP A 709 -8.82 18.33 44.38
C ASP A 709 -10.05 18.21 43.49
N CYS A 710 -10.74 17.08 43.62
CA CYS A 710 -11.97 16.82 42.87
C CYS A 710 -13.13 17.69 43.35
N ASP A 711 -12.96 18.46 44.43
CA ASP A 711 -13.85 19.52 44.89
C ASP A 711 -13.75 20.79 44.03
N LEU A 712 -12.56 21.15 43.53
CA LEU A 712 -12.33 22.35 42.72
C LEU A 712 -12.12 22.10 41.22
N PHE A 713 -11.64 20.91 40.83
CA PHE A 713 -11.26 20.58 39.45
C PHE A 713 -12.02 19.33 38.94
N SER A 714 -12.20 19.19 37.62
CA SER A 714 -12.87 18.00 37.05
C SER A 714 -11.90 16.88 36.74
N ASN A 715 -10.61 17.22 36.74
CA ASN A 715 -9.46 16.35 36.54
C ASN A 715 -8.20 17.19 36.80
N THR A 716 -7.08 16.49 37.01
CA THR A 716 -5.75 17.10 36.97
C THR A 716 -4.99 16.56 35.77
N ILE A 717 -4.38 17.46 35.02
CA ILE A 717 -3.47 17.16 33.91
C ILE A 717 -2.05 17.43 34.40
N LEU A 718 -1.21 16.40 34.40
CA LEU A 718 0.22 16.52 34.67
C LEU A 718 0.95 16.48 33.34
N GLU A 719 1.76 17.49 33.04
CA GLU A 719 2.45 17.62 31.75
C GLU A 719 3.97 17.72 31.95
N LEU A 720 4.71 16.88 31.22
CA LEU A 720 6.17 16.86 31.19
C LEU A 720 6.71 17.86 30.15
N PRO A 721 7.98 18.29 30.28
CA PRO A 721 8.58 19.27 29.36
C PRO A 721 8.64 18.85 27.88
N ASN A 722 8.49 17.55 27.58
CA ASN A 722 8.49 16.99 26.23
C ASN A 722 7.08 16.94 25.60
N GLY A 723 6.06 17.49 26.26
CA GLY A 723 4.66 17.52 25.78
C GLY A 723 3.87 16.24 26.05
N THR A 724 4.47 15.22 26.69
CA THR A 724 3.73 14.05 27.18
C THR A 724 2.96 14.42 28.44
N TRP A 725 1.72 13.96 28.55
CA TRP A 725 0.86 14.28 29.70
C TRP A 725 -0.07 13.13 30.08
N ILE A 726 -0.51 13.15 31.35
CA ILE A 726 -1.60 12.30 31.83
C ILE A 726 -2.74 13.16 32.35
N LYS A 727 -3.96 12.65 32.25
CA LYS A 727 -5.16 13.25 32.83
C LYS A 727 -5.81 12.25 33.79
N VAL A 728 -5.84 12.63 35.06
CA VAL A 728 -6.48 11.85 36.13
C VAL A 728 -7.88 12.40 36.35
N GLY A 729 -8.89 11.60 36.02
CA GLY A 729 -10.31 11.96 36.15
C GLY A 729 -10.85 11.76 37.57
N CYS A 730 -11.76 12.65 37.98
CA CYS A 730 -12.56 12.48 39.19
C CYS A 730 -13.55 11.30 39.06
N PRO A 731 -13.90 10.59 40.15
CA PRO A 731 -13.88 11.01 41.55
C PRO A 731 -12.64 10.60 42.37
N PHE A 732 -11.50 10.32 41.74
CA PHE A 732 -10.27 9.97 42.46
C PHE A 732 -9.80 11.07 43.43
N GLU A 733 -9.74 10.75 44.72
CA GLU A 733 -9.23 11.63 45.79
C GLU A 733 -7.90 11.06 46.32
N GLY A 734 -6.80 11.79 46.17
CA GLY A 734 -5.46 11.31 46.51
C GLY A 734 -4.36 12.16 45.89
N PHE A 735 -3.18 11.60 45.70
CA PHE A 735 -2.05 12.24 45.03
C PHE A 735 -1.71 11.49 43.75
N SER A 736 -1.44 12.22 42.68
CA SER A 736 -0.94 11.68 41.42
C SER A 736 0.47 12.18 41.14
N ASN A 737 1.34 11.32 40.65
CA ASN A 737 2.66 11.68 40.15
C ASN A 737 2.81 11.29 38.68
N LEU A 738 3.64 12.05 37.97
CA LEU A 738 4.07 11.75 36.60
C LEU A 738 5.56 12.04 36.49
N GLU A 739 6.32 11.05 36.07
CA GLU A 739 7.75 11.17 35.76
C GLU A 739 8.03 10.55 34.40
N GLY A 740 8.96 11.14 33.65
CA GLY A 740 9.56 10.51 32.50
C GLY A 740 10.50 9.39 32.92
N VAL A 741 10.51 8.31 32.16
CA VAL A 741 11.41 7.16 32.35
C VAL A 741 12.35 7.12 31.16
N LEU A 742 13.65 6.93 31.42
CA LEU A 742 14.65 6.72 30.38
C LEU A 742 14.82 5.22 30.12
N GLU A 743 15.31 4.87 28.93
CA GLU A 743 15.51 3.45 28.55
C GLU A 743 16.42 2.70 29.54
N GLU A 744 17.45 3.38 30.05
CA GLU A 744 18.38 2.82 31.04
C GLU A 744 17.75 2.55 32.41
N ASP A 745 16.60 3.18 32.69
CA ASP A 745 15.86 3.06 33.95
C ASP A 745 14.70 2.05 33.85
N LEU A 746 14.56 1.34 32.73
CA LEU A 746 13.51 0.35 32.55
C LEU A 746 13.66 -0.83 33.52
N PRO A 747 12.55 -1.34 34.08
CA PRO A 747 12.58 -2.44 35.05
C PRO A 747 13.08 -3.77 34.45
N SER A 748 12.98 -3.93 33.12
CA SER A 748 13.55 -5.05 32.37
C SER A 748 13.72 -4.64 30.90
N SER A 749 14.60 -5.35 30.17
CA SER A 749 14.78 -5.16 28.73
C SER A 749 13.46 -5.39 27.96
N LEU A 750 13.20 -4.60 26.91
CA LEU A 750 12.00 -4.67 26.09
C LEU A 750 11.95 -5.91 25.16
N GLY A 751 13.11 -6.55 24.93
CA GLY A 751 13.25 -7.67 23.98
C GLY A 751 13.98 -7.24 22.70
N ALA A 752 14.31 -8.19 21.83
CA ALA A 752 14.92 -7.90 20.54
C ALA A 752 13.85 -7.42 19.54
N GLY A 753 14.16 -6.42 18.71
CA GLY A 753 13.22 -5.87 17.71
C GLY A 753 12.12 -5.02 18.32
N VAL A 754 12.40 -4.36 19.45
CA VAL A 754 11.52 -3.36 20.06
C VAL A 754 12.39 -2.21 20.51
N GLU A 755 12.27 -1.06 19.84
CA GLU A 755 13.00 0.16 20.19
C GLU A 755 12.19 1.01 21.17
N PHE A 756 12.88 1.53 22.19
CA PHE A 756 12.31 2.47 23.14
C PHE A 756 12.14 3.85 22.50
N VAL A 757 10.94 4.42 22.59
CA VAL A 757 10.64 5.75 22.05
C VAL A 757 10.46 6.76 23.18
N ALA A 758 9.62 6.43 24.16
CA ALA A 758 9.39 7.25 25.33
C ALA A 758 8.85 6.39 26.48
N GLY A 759 9.07 6.83 27.72
CA GLY A 759 8.61 6.12 28.90
C GLY A 759 8.08 7.09 29.93
N ILE A 760 7.05 6.66 30.66
CA ILE A 760 6.54 7.37 31.83
C ILE A 760 6.31 6.40 32.98
N SER A 761 6.43 6.92 34.19
CA SER A 761 5.99 6.29 35.41
C SER A 761 4.92 7.18 36.02
N THR A 762 3.75 6.61 36.27
CA THR A 762 2.68 7.29 36.99
C THR A 762 2.31 6.51 38.24
N SER A 763 2.04 7.23 39.33
CA SER A 763 1.59 6.64 40.59
C SER A 763 0.38 7.39 41.11
N LEU A 764 -0.63 6.64 41.55
CA LEU A 764 -1.81 7.14 42.25
C LEU A 764 -1.78 6.65 43.69
N THR A 765 -1.72 7.56 44.67
CA THR A 765 -1.60 7.21 46.09
C THR A 765 -2.66 7.88 46.95
N ASP A 766 -3.11 7.23 48.02
CA ASP A 766 -3.97 7.84 49.02
C ASP A 766 -3.22 8.87 49.91
N GLY A 767 -3.91 9.49 50.87
CA GLY A 767 -3.32 10.43 51.83
C GLY A 767 -2.31 9.82 52.81
N GLU A 768 -2.16 8.49 52.82
CA GLU A 768 -1.21 7.74 53.63
C GLU A 768 -0.01 7.23 52.80
N GLY A 769 -0.04 7.43 51.48
CA GLY A 769 1.02 7.07 50.53
C GLY A 769 0.90 5.66 49.97
N ASN A 770 -0.23 4.97 50.15
CA ASN A 770 -0.47 3.65 49.58
C ASN A 770 -0.94 3.77 48.13
N THR A 771 -0.42 2.94 47.22
CA THR A 771 -0.91 2.87 45.84
C THR A 771 -2.35 2.37 45.81
N ILE A 772 -3.22 3.07 45.09
CA ILE A 772 -4.65 2.73 44.95
C ILE A 772 -5.05 2.71 43.47
N LEU A 773 -6.01 1.84 43.14
CA LEU A 773 -6.65 1.82 41.81
C LEU A 773 -7.65 2.96 41.69
N ASN A 774 -7.88 3.45 40.48
CA ASN A 774 -8.91 4.44 40.20
C ASN A 774 -10.22 3.75 39.81
N GLU A 775 -10.80 2.97 40.74
CA GLU A 775 -11.93 2.04 40.47
C GLU A 775 -13.17 2.74 39.87
N ASP A 776 -13.38 4.02 40.15
CA ASP A 776 -14.53 4.81 39.69
C ASP A 776 -14.16 5.93 38.70
N GLY A 777 -12.89 6.05 38.30
CA GLY A 777 -12.36 7.12 37.46
C GLY A 777 -11.50 6.61 36.30
N THR A 778 -10.86 7.52 35.57
CA THR A 778 -10.01 7.17 34.43
C THR A 778 -8.65 7.85 34.49
N VAL A 779 -7.63 7.18 33.97
CA VAL A 779 -6.30 7.73 33.69
C VAL A 779 -6.11 7.72 32.19
N THR A 780 -6.21 8.87 31.56
CA THR A 780 -5.89 9.02 30.14
C THR A 780 -4.43 9.39 29.99
N ILE A 781 -3.67 8.58 29.27
CA ILE A 781 -2.25 8.75 29.03
C ILE A 781 -2.07 9.18 27.58
N THR A 782 -1.27 10.23 27.34
CA THR A 782 -0.99 10.74 25.99
C THR A 782 0.51 10.97 25.82
N PHE A 783 1.14 10.16 24.97
CA PHE A 783 2.52 10.35 24.55
C PHE A 783 2.59 11.32 23.37
N GLN A 784 3.49 12.29 23.45
CA GLN A 784 3.84 13.14 22.32
C GLN A 784 4.81 12.39 21.40
N ILE A 785 4.45 12.23 20.12
CA ILE A 785 5.33 11.59 19.13
C ILE A 785 6.47 12.57 18.78
N PRO A 786 7.75 12.14 18.84
CA PRO A 786 8.89 12.92 18.35
C PRO A 786 8.74 13.30 16.86
N GLU A 787 9.12 14.53 16.50
CA GLU A 787 8.86 15.10 15.16
C GLU A 787 9.52 14.29 14.02
N ASP A 788 10.63 13.62 14.30
CA ASP A 788 11.40 12.77 13.39
C ASP A 788 10.82 11.35 13.21
N SER A 789 9.75 11.00 13.93
CA SER A 789 9.29 9.61 14.03
C SER A 789 7.82 9.40 13.61
N ARG A 790 7.17 10.41 13.01
CA ARG A 790 5.73 10.40 12.67
C ARG A 790 5.30 9.33 11.64
N ALA A 791 6.20 8.69 10.91
CA ALA A 791 5.88 7.64 9.94
C ALA A 791 5.90 6.22 10.52
N ARG A 792 6.23 6.04 11.81
CA ARG A 792 6.36 4.71 12.44
C ARG A 792 5.05 4.20 13.03
N SER A 793 4.95 2.88 13.14
CA SER A 793 3.92 2.21 13.94
C SER A 793 4.33 2.18 15.41
N TYR A 794 3.34 2.32 16.30
CA TYR A 794 3.60 2.44 17.73
C TYR A 794 2.78 1.43 18.54
N SER A 795 3.38 0.94 19.61
CA SER A 795 2.70 0.15 20.64
C SER A 795 3.00 0.72 22.02
N VAL A 796 2.09 0.48 22.97
CA VAL A 796 2.34 0.81 24.38
C VAL A 796 2.46 -0.48 25.17
N LEU A 797 3.57 -0.62 25.89
CA LEU A 797 3.77 -1.70 26.85
C LEU A 797 3.58 -1.16 28.27
N PHE A 798 2.96 -1.97 29.13
CA PHE A 798 2.79 -1.71 30.56
C PHE A 798 3.63 -2.71 31.36
N TRP A 799 4.40 -2.24 32.34
CA TRP A 799 5.10 -3.13 33.26
C TRP A 799 4.16 -3.60 34.36
N ASP A 800 3.84 -4.89 34.35
CA ASP A 800 3.04 -5.51 35.39
C ASP A 800 3.92 -6.30 36.36
N GLU A 801 4.12 -5.75 37.56
CA GLU A 801 4.90 -6.36 38.64
C GLU A 801 4.31 -7.68 39.15
N THR A 802 3.02 -7.95 38.92
CA THR A 802 2.34 -9.15 39.43
C THR A 802 2.67 -10.42 38.63
N LEU A 803 3.18 -10.26 37.41
CA LEU A 803 3.56 -11.38 36.54
C LEU A 803 4.81 -12.11 37.05
N ASN A 804 5.00 -13.34 36.56
CA ASN A 804 6.19 -14.16 36.83
C ASN A 804 6.48 -14.34 38.34
N ASP A 805 5.47 -14.71 39.12
CA ASP A 805 5.55 -14.87 40.59
C ASP A 805 6.06 -13.62 41.32
N GLY A 806 5.71 -12.43 40.83
CA GLY A 806 6.13 -11.15 41.39
C GLY A 806 7.49 -10.63 40.89
N ALA A 807 8.07 -11.26 39.86
CA ALA A 807 9.27 -10.76 39.19
C ALA A 807 8.98 -9.70 38.12
N GLY A 808 7.70 -9.55 37.74
CA GLY A 808 7.22 -8.57 36.77
C GLY A 808 7.38 -8.98 35.30
N GLY A 809 6.63 -8.33 34.42
CA GLY A 809 6.69 -8.55 32.97
C GLY A 809 6.04 -7.44 32.16
N TRP A 810 6.45 -7.30 30.89
CA TRP A 810 5.84 -6.35 29.95
C TRP A 810 4.55 -6.93 29.35
N VAL A 811 3.47 -6.16 29.42
CA VAL A 811 2.16 -6.45 28.82
C VAL A 811 1.91 -5.46 27.70
N LYS A 812 1.71 -5.94 26.47
CA LYS A 812 1.34 -5.09 25.34
C LYS A 812 -0.15 -4.74 25.45
N LEU A 813 -0.47 -3.44 25.39
CA LEU A 813 -1.84 -2.97 25.46
C LEU A 813 -2.51 -3.06 24.07
N PRO A 814 -3.81 -3.41 23.99
CA PRO A 814 -4.52 -3.61 22.73
C PRO A 814 -4.77 -2.29 22.00
N VAL A 815 -4.94 -2.36 20.68
CA VAL A 815 -5.28 -1.21 19.82
C VAL A 815 -6.72 -0.77 20.08
N TYR A 816 -7.01 0.51 19.82
CA TYR A 816 -8.35 1.07 19.99
C TYR A 816 -9.40 0.42 19.10
N GLU A 817 -10.53 0.04 19.70
CA GLU A 817 -11.75 -0.40 19.04
C GLU A 817 -12.93 0.42 19.58
N PHE A 818 -13.80 0.92 18.68
CA PHE A 818 -14.86 1.83 19.07
C PHE A 818 -15.92 1.10 19.94
N GLY A 819 -16.03 1.52 21.20
CA GLY A 819 -17.07 1.04 22.13
C GLY A 819 -16.70 -0.19 22.96
N THR A 820 -15.43 -0.60 23.01
CA THR A 820 -14.97 -1.77 23.77
C THR A 820 -14.06 -1.38 24.95
N SER A 821 -14.04 -2.22 26.00
CA SER A 821 -13.08 -2.15 27.12
C SER A 821 -12.51 -3.56 27.37
N PHE A 822 -11.24 -3.65 27.77
CA PHE A 822 -10.51 -4.91 27.92
C PHE A 822 -9.98 -5.07 29.35
N PRO A 823 -10.12 -6.23 30.02
CA PRO A 823 -9.38 -6.49 31.25
C PRO A 823 -7.88 -6.59 30.93
N LEU A 824 -7.01 -6.12 31.83
CA LEU A 824 -5.55 -6.21 31.65
C LEU A 824 -5.09 -7.66 31.55
N HIS A 825 -5.71 -8.56 32.33
CA HIS A 825 -5.51 -10.00 32.27
C HIS A 825 -6.85 -10.73 32.10
N PRO A 826 -7.27 -11.00 30.85
CA PRO A 826 -8.54 -11.68 30.57
C PRO A 826 -8.69 -13.05 31.25
N ASP A 827 -7.57 -13.73 31.49
CA ASP A 827 -7.52 -15.06 32.11
C ASP A 827 -7.54 -15.02 33.65
N ASN A 828 -7.46 -13.83 34.25
CA ASN A 828 -7.49 -13.65 35.70
C ASN A 828 -8.68 -12.75 36.11
N PRO A 829 -9.87 -13.32 36.35
CA PRO A 829 -11.08 -12.54 36.66
C PRO A 829 -11.03 -11.82 38.02
N GLU A 830 -10.04 -12.10 38.86
CA GLU A 830 -9.81 -11.38 40.12
C GLU A 830 -8.92 -10.13 39.93
N ASP A 831 -8.36 -9.94 38.73
CA ASP A 831 -7.64 -8.72 38.39
C ASP A 831 -8.62 -7.61 38.00
N GLY A 832 -8.77 -6.62 38.87
CA GLY A 832 -9.69 -5.50 38.67
C GLY A 832 -9.22 -4.45 37.68
N ARG A 833 -8.01 -4.59 37.09
CA ARG A 833 -7.42 -3.59 36.20
C ARG A 833 -8.01 -3.66 34.79
N THR A 834 -8.50 -2.53 34.29
CA THR A 834 -9.19 -2.42 33.01
C THR A 834 -8.55 -1.37 32.09
N ILE A 835 -8.43 -1.76 30.83
CA ILE A 835 -8.09 -0.91 29.69
C ILE A 835 -9.41 -0.42 29.10
N ILE A 836 -9.79 0.80 29.46
CA ILE A 836 -11.09 1.39 29.14
C ILE A 836 -11.15 1.79 27.67
N SER A 837 -10.02 2.21 27.10
CA SER A 837 -9.86 2.52 25.68
C SER A 837 -8.45 2.14 25.25
N GLY A 838 -8.35 1.27 24.25
CA GLY A 838 -7.08 0.80 23.69
C GLY A 838 -6.23 1.92 23.09
N VAL A 839 -5.02 1.56 22.67
CA VAL A 839 -4.02 2.48 22.11
C VAL A 839 -4.50 3.04 20.78
N GLN A 840 -4.66 4.36 20.70
CA GLN A 840 -5.11 5.09 19.52
C GLN A 840 -4.09 6.16 19.14
N ARG A 841 -3.80 6.28 17.84
CA ARG A 841 -3.07 7.45 17.32
C ARG A 841 -4.06 8.56 16.99
N VAL A 842 -3.80 9.76 17.52
CA VAL A 842 -4.59 10.97 17.25
C VAL A 842 -3.62 12.09 16.86
N GLY A 843 -3.48 12.32 15.55
CA GLY A 843 -2.50 13.26 15.01
C GLY A 843 -1.07 12.88 15.41
N ASP A 844 -0.40 13.80 16.11
CA ASP A 844 0.99 13.66 16.58
C ASP A 844 1.09 13.05 18.00
N THR A 845 0.03 12.40 18.48
CA THR A 845 0.00 11.80 19.82
C THR A 845 -0.48 10.36 19.79
N ILE A 846 -0.01 9.58 20.75
CA ILE A 846 -0.53 8.24 21.05
C ILE A 846 -1.28 8.32 22.38
N THR A 847 -2.57 7.98 22.38
CA THR A 847 -3.44 8.09 23.54
C THR A 847 -4.05 6.75 23.93
N LEU A 848 -4.26 6.53 25.22
CA LEU A 848 -4.98 5.39 25.78
C LEU A 848 -5.66 5.77 27.09
N THR A 849 -6.65 4.98 27.53
CA THR A 849 -7.32 5.20 28.83
C THR A 849 -7.42 3.91 29.63
N VAL A 850 -6.99 3.96 30.89
CA VAL A 850 -6.97 2.83 31.84
C VAL A 850 -7.51 3.26 33.21
N ASP A 851 -7.70 2.33 34.15
CA ASP A 851 -8.06 2.59 35.55
C ASP A 851 -6.91 2.36 36.56
N PHE A 852 -5.72 2.00 36.06
CA PHE A 852 -4.56 1.65 36.88
C PHE A 852 -3.34 2.56 36.62
N SER A 853 -2.36 2.50 37.51
CA SER A 853 -1.10 3.27 37.43
C SER A 853 0.12 2.34 37.38
N GLY A 854 1.26 2.85 36.94
CA GLY A 854 2.52 2.11 36.83
C GLY A 854 3.41 2.67 35.71
N VAL A 855 4.28 1.81 35.17
CA VAL A 855 5.24 2.19 34.12
C VAL A 855 4.67 1.84 32.75
N PHE A 856 4.58 2.84 31.88
CA PHE A 856 4.12 2.72 30.50
C PHE A 856 5.22 3.18 29.56
N VAL A 857 5.46 2.42 28.50
CA VAL A 857 6.48 2.75 27.50
C VAL A 857 5.88 2.72 26.11
N LEU A 858 6.13 3.79 25.37
CA LEU A 858 5.90 3.87 23.95
C LEU A 858 7.08 3.22 23.24
N VAL A 859 6.78 2.25 22.38
CA VAL A 859 7.78 1.50 21.62
C VAL A 859 7.42 1.46 20.15
N THR A 860 8.43 1.32 19.31
CA THR A 860 8.31 1.00 17.89
C THR A 860 8.98 -0.35 17.64
N PRO A 861 8.50 -1.15 16.69
CA PRO A 861 9.25 -2.31 16.20
C PRO A 861 10.68 -1.92 15.77
#